data_AF-C0EHW2-F1
#
_entry.id   AF-C0EHW2-F1
#
_cell.length_a   1.000
_cell.length_b   1.000
_cell.length_c   1.000
_cell.angle_alpha   90.00
_cell.angle_beta   90.00
_cell.angle_gamma   90.00
#
_symmetry.space_group_name_H-M   'P 1'
#
loop_
_entity.id
_entity.type
_entity.pdbx_description
1 polymer ?
#
loop_
_entity_poly.entity_id
_entity_poly.type
_entity_poly.pdbx_seq_one_letter_code
_entity_poly.pdbx_strand_id
1 'polypeptide(L)'
;MNKKLKSALCVFAAAAVLATSGSALVQASAAEDQPRVAADWRFERSSVASGSLATGDLTLRDSSGNGNTIELQTYNGETDVTPYMSFTEDKMYDGTSGSLTWTDRTHGGDFITVSNAPINQETFENGYTIEFVYKLPADFTTSDAWMGLLARQGDCTSMGEKELGTMSVAISNCKELQYTTANKQDSHTMSSAAWSVSMDKGGVWYHIAIVSDNHVIKTYINGCEAFRDYVSDEMTGMYADPNDGRFRIGSSQWNGVLSRFGRGSYQQVRITDGVLKKSDWIIPNPEQYLGEYGSNRDFSITAGGSYNMVFLPDTQNTVKFKGNVIDTAMDWLIDNKDRTNLAAVVSLGDIVENWYDDAQWDTAKRIFTKLPQAGIQFLEQPGNHDYPVYLDNFGPNSEFGRMVQQNGTQYSPSGCSSYITYEAGSYTYLAVNLSMRHVTDKAETAWFENVLSTHQNYPTIVTSHDVQNCSDASPSDIRLSSNGQEIWNIVKRYNQVFFLIGGHSHGAGEEILVNDAGNQVISVLADYQFAYNGGNAFLKFAEFDEAHNKINLSTFSPYAYTLPLEDKTFFDVNYMTGQGNYTEFDFDFATRFEGAQPSAAAEAQQEILHIVRGIDALPETITLADKETVLDLAERFAALPEDVKADFANADKLAAAVEMINALDKVNKTILDRVIDYAQGLVDDGQLDALIPSVQQSFQQAFDNAKQVSANASATQQQVDDAWMQLMTEIHKFGFVAGDKTQLSLLLAQAESIGNRLDSYIEAGKQEFSAAQQAAAAVNSDPDAMASDIQPVADRLLDAMLNLRLKADKTLLASAVSEARALDLSGYTLQSVEAFNSAVAEAEQLLADSALSVDDQDRVDAAVEAVSAAKAALVPISSSSPKTPETTLTFDYTGDKAATASSSSPRTGDSAALPLAVLAGLAALAVAAHRKSRRSK
;
A
#
# COMPACT_ATOMS: atom_id res chain seq x y z
N MET A 1 -19.67 -31.75 36.63
CA MET A 1 -21.10 -32.03 36.92
C MET A 1 -21.81 -32.21 35.58
N ASN A 2 -21.91 -33.45 35.06
CA ASN A 2 -23.08 -34.35 35.14
C ASN A 2 -24.38 -33.71 34.59
N LYS A 3 -25.02 -34.17 33.50
CA LYS A 3 -25.02 -35.49 32.85
C LYS A 3 -25.28 -35.40 31.33
N LYS A 4 -24.45 -36.13 30.58
CA LYS A 4 -24.72 -36.69 29.25
C LYS A 4 -25.47 -38.04 29.38
N LEU A 5 -25.97 -38.51 28.23
CA LEU A 5 -25.92 -39.90 27.73
C LEU A 5 -27.18 -40.77 27.85
N LYS A 6 -27.68 -41.22 26.67
CA LYS A 6 -28.10 -42.58 26.26
C LYS A 6 -28.72 -42.48 24.85
N SER A 7 -28.38 -43.25 23.81
CA SER A 7 -27.43 -44.36 23.60
C SER A 7 -27.27 -44.57 22.09
N ALA A 8 -26.12 -45.09 21.65
CA ALA A 8 -25.89 -45.64 20.32
C ALA A 8 -25.40 -47.10 20.44
N LEU A 9 -25.55 -47.86 19.34
CA LEU A 9 -24.73 -48.99 18.83
C LEU A 9 -25.24 -50.46 18.82
N CYS A 10 -25.03 -51.06 17.63
CA CYS A 10 -24.76 -52.47 17.23
C CYS A 10 -25.95 -53.46 17.13
N VAL A 11 -26.36 -54.01 15.96
CA VAL A 11 -25.73 -54.79 14.85
C VAL A 11 -25.31 -56.23 15.24
N PHE A 12 -26.01 -57.27 14.72
CA PHE A 12 -25.50 -58.32 13.78
C PHE A 12 -26.42 -59.55 13.59
N ALA A 13 -26.34 -60.12 12.37
CA ALA A 13 -26.58 -61.51 11.93
C ALA A 13 -28.04 -61.94 11.60
N ALA A 14 -28.33 -62.75 10.57
CA ALA A 14 -27.60 -63.27 9.42
C ALA A 14 -28.63 -63.91 8.44
N ALA A 15 -28.25 -64.01 7.16
CA ALA A 15 -29.02 -64.53 6.04
C ALA A 15 -29.23 -66.05 6.03
N ALA A 16 -30.35 -66.49 5.43
CA ALA A 16 -30.58 -67.71 4.63
C ALA A 16 -32.09 -67.68 4.26
N VAL A 17 -32.61 -67.82 3.03
CA VAL A 17 -32.37 -68.78 1.95
C VAL A 17 -33.02 -68.24 0.66
N LEU A 18 -32.34 -68.45 -0.48
CA LEU A 18 -32.82 -68.26 -1.85
C LEU A 18 -33.94 -69.25 -2.25
N ALA A 19 -34.71 -68.85 -3.27
CA ALA A 19 -35.73 -69.60 -4.02
C ALA A 19 -37.13 -69.49 -3.37
N THR A 20 -38.17 -68.96 -4.01
CA THR A 20 -38.58 -69.12 -5.41
C THR A 20 -39.52 -67.98 -5.86
N SER A 21 -39.22 -67.39 -7.03
CA SER A 21 -40.14 -66.88 -8.07
C SER A 21 -41.62 -66.65 -7.71
N GLY A 22 -42.08 -65.41 -7.83
CA GLY A 22 -43.50 -65.07 -7.82
C GLY A 22 -43.72 -63.57 -7.92
N SER A 23 -43.55 -63.05 -9.13
CA SER A 23 -43.67 -61.66 -9.55
C SER A 23 -44.98 -61.00 -9.14
N ALA A 24 -44.88 -59.65 -9.06
CA ALA A 24 -45.92 -58.64 -9.11
C ALA A 24 -46.29 -57.99 -7.77
N LEU A 25 -46.12 -56.66 -7.80
CA LEU A 25 -46.65 -55.60 -6.95
C LEU A 25 -45.70 -55.05 -5.88
N VAL A 26 -45.55 -53.73 -6.01
CA VAL A 26 -45.01 -52.74 -5.07
C VAL A 26 -43.51 -52.48 -5.17
N GLN A 27 -43.14 -51.70 -6.20
CA GLN A 27 -42.14 -50.65 -6.08
C GLN A 27 -42.43 -49.57 -7.14
N ALA A 28 -43.24 -48.58 -6.78
CA ALA A 28 -43.24 -47.27 -7.43
C ALA A 28 -42.78 -46.28 -6.36
N SER A 29 -41.47 -46.03 -6.30
CA SER A 29 -40.92 -44.87 -5.61
C SER A 29 -41.22 -43.65 -6.48
N ALA A 30 -41.82 -42.61 -5.90
CA ALA A 30 -42.05 -41.33 -6.54
C ALA A 30 -40.71 -40.72 -7.00
N ALA A 31 -40.44 -40.79 -8.29
CA ALA A 31 -39.57 -39.82 -8.95
C ALA A 31 -40.40 -38.53 -9.08
N GLU A 32 -39.86 -37.38 -8.70
CA GLU A 32 -40.45 -36.10 -9.07
C GLU A 32 -40.51 -36.05 -10.60
N ASP A 33 -41.72 -36.02 -11.18
CA ASP A 33 -41.94 -35.95 -12.62
C ASP A 33 -41.39 -34.60 -13.11
N GLN A 34 -40.22 -34.63 -13.75
CA GLN A 34 -39.67 -33.46 -14.42
C GLN A 34 -40.60 -33.05 -15.57
N PRO A 35 -40.91 -31.75 -15.75
CA PRO A 35 -41.77 -31.28 -16.84
C PRO A 35 -41.32 -31.83 -18.21
N ARG A 36 -42.30 -32.24 -19.03
CA ARG A 36 -42.01 -32.82 -20.34
C ARG A 36 -41.46 -31.74 -21.26
N VAL A 37 -40.30 -31.98 -21.86
CA VAL A 37 -39.80 -31.12 -22.96
C VAL A 37 -40.69 -31.34 -24.18
N ALA A 38 -41.49 -30.35 -24.55
CA ALA A 38 -42.39 -30.42 -25.69
C ALA A 38 -41.62 -30.30 -27.01
N ALA A 39 -40.68 -29.35 -27.11
CA ALA A 39 -39.76 -29.18 -28.23
C ALA A 39 -38.38 -28.67 -27.78
N ASP A 40 -37.32 -29.11 -28.45
CA ASP A 40 -35.94 -28.63 -28.26
C ASP A 40 -35.26 -28.43 -29.62
N TRP A 41 -35.16 -27.17 -30.08
CA TRP A 41 -34.53 -26.82 -31.34
C TRP A 41 -33.14 -26.25 -31.11
N ARG A 42 -32.11 -26.95 -31.63
CA ARG A 42 -30.71 -26.55 -31.55
C ARG A 42 -30.24 -26.06 -32.92
N PHE A 43 -29.74 -24.83 -32.95
CA PHE A 43 -29.40 -24.14 -34.18
C PHE A 43 -27.95 -24.42 -34.59
N GLU A 44 -27.64 -25.68 -34.86
CA GLU A 44 -26.30 -26.17 -35.16
C GLU A 44 -26.28 -27.11 -36.36
N ARG A 45 -25.10 -27.30 -36.98
CA ARG A 45 -24.96 -28.15 -38.18
C ARG A 45 -25.34 -29.61 -37.93
N SER A 46 -25.08 -30.16 -36.73
CA SER A 46 -25.46 -31.52 -36.35
C SER A 46 -26.96 -31.73 -36.20
N SER A 47 -27.76 -30.65 -36.11
CA SER A 47 -29.22 -30.72 -36.01
C SER A 47 -29.93 -30.72 -37.37
N VAL A 48 -29.20 -30.52 -38.48
CA VAL A 48 -29.75 -30.54 -39.83
C VAL A 48 -30.35 -31.90 -40.17
N ALA A 49 -31.65 -31.92 -40.50
CA ALA A 49 -32.37 -33.12 -40.93
C ALA A 49 -32.26 -33.34 -42.43
N SER A 50 -32.50 -32.29 -43.22
CA SER A 50 -32.38 -32.28 -44.69
C SER A 50 -32.17 -30.85 -45.21
N GLY A 51 -31.90 -30.72 -46.51
CA GLY A 51 -31.82 -29.43 -47.19
C GLY A 51 -30.59 -28.59 -46.80
N SER A 52 -30.60 -27.33 -47.22
CA SER A 52 -29.53 -26.38 -46.92
C SER A 52 -29.99 -24.93 -46.99
N LEU A 53 -29.22 -24.01 -46.40
CA LEU A 53 -29.46 -22.57 -46.52
C LEU A 53 -29.38 -22.09 -47.97
N ALA A 54 -28.53 -22.70 -48.81
CA ALA A 54 -28.34 -22.31 -50.20
C ALA A 54 -29.50 -22.73 -51.12
N THR A 55 -30.25 -23.74 -50.72
CA THR A 55 -31.40 -24.29 -51.46
C THR A 55 -32.74 -23.81 -50.91
N GLY A 56 -32.75 -23.14 -49.76
CA GLY A 56 -33.96 -22.58 -49.15
C GLY A 56 -34.90 -23.63 -48.54
N ASP A 57 -34.46 -24.89 -48.43
CA ASP A 57 -35.26 -26.04 -48.00
C ASP A 57 -34.70 -26.72 -46.73
N LEU A 58 -33.87 -25.99 -45.97
CA LEU A 58 -33.24 -26.48 -44.74
C LEU A 58 -34.29 -26.90 -43.71
N THR A 59 -34.10 -28.07 -43.09
CA THR A 59 -34.89 -28.51 -41.93
C THR A 59 -33.99 -28.85 -40.75
N LEU A 60 -34.44 -28.54 -39.53
CA LEU A 60 -33.75 -28.86 -38.27
C LEU A 60 -34.59 -29.81 -37.43
N ARG A 61 -33.94 -30.86 -36.92
CA ARG A 61 -34.57 -31.86 -36.04
C ARG A 61 -34.98 -31.24 -34.71
N ASP A 62 -36.11 -31.71 -34.19
CA ASP A 62 -36.46 -31.56 -32.78
C ASP A 62 -35.67 -32.54 -31.92
N SER A 63 -34.76 -32.01 -31.09
CA SER A 63 -33.87 -32.77 -30.22
C SER A 63 -34.58 -33.41 -29.04
N SER A 64 -35.84 -33.03 -28.75
CA SER A 64 -36.66 -33.72 -27.74
C SER A 64 -37.11 -35.11 -28.20
N GLY A 65 -37.10 -35.36 -29.52
CA GLY A 65 -37.56 -36.61 -30.12
C GLY A 65 -39.08 -36.68 -30.34
N ASN A 66 -39.82 -35.60 -30.08
CA ASN A 66 -41.29 -35.57 -30.18
C ASN A 66 -41.83 -35.24 -31.58
N GLY A 67 -40.95 -35.10 -32.58
CA GLY A 67 -41.36 -34.92 -33.98
C GLY A 67 -41.72 -33.49 -34.35
N ASN A 68 -41.29 -32.48 -33.59
CA ASN A 68 -41.57 -31.07 -33.88
C ASN A 68 -40.52 -30.44 -34.80
N THR A 69 -40.11 -31.13 -35.87
CA THR A 69 -39.14 -30.60 -36.85
C THR A 69 -39.56 -29.21 -37.35
N ILE A 70 -38.58 -28.33 -37.52
CA ILE A 70 -38.78 -27.00 -38.12
C ILE A 70 -38.16 -26.94 -39.51
N GLU A 71 -38.79 -26.21 -40.41
CA GLU A 71 -38.39 -26.01 -41.80
C GLU A 71 -38.19 -24.51 -42.08
N LEU A 72 -37.12 -24.20 -42.83
CA LEU A 72 -36.84 -22.87 -43.33
C LEU A 72 -37.92 -22.46 -44.33
N GLN A 73 -38.48 -21.27 -44.16
CA GLN A 73 -39.32 -20.61 -45.15
C GLN A 73 -38.58 -19.40 -45.68
N THR A 74 -38.56 -19.22 -46.99
CA THR A 74 -37.93 -18.05 -47.63
C THR A 74 -38.98 -17.09 -48.16
N TYR A 75 -38.63 -15.80 -48.17
CA TYR A 75 -39.54 -14.71 -48.55
C TYR A 75 -38.92 -13.83 -49.63
N ASN A 76 -39.72 -12.95 -50.22
CA ASN A 76 -39.27 -11.96 -51.21
C ASN A 76 -38.60 -12.55 -52.47
N GLY A 77 -38.91 -13.80 -52.80
CA GLY A 77 -38.34 -14.49 -53.97
C GLY A 77 -36.94 -15.06 -53.73
N GLU A 78 -36.43 -15.02 -52.49
CA GLU A 78 -35.15 -15.60 -52.13
C GLU A 78 -35.21 -17.13 -52.13
N THR A 79 -34.16 -17.77 -52.64
CA THR A 79 -33.96 -19.23 -52.53
C THR A 79 -32.64 -19.54 -51.81
N ASP A 80 -31.62 -18.72 -51.99
CA ASP A 80 -30.35 -18.83 -51.28
C ASP A 80 -30.30 -17.77 -50.17
N VAL A 81 -30.41 -18.20 -48.91
CA VAL A 81 -30.35 -17.30 -47.74
C VAL A 81 -28.95 -17.20 -47.13
N THR A 82 -27.93 -17.84 -47.71
CA THR A 82 -26.54 -17.79 -47.19
C THR A 82 -25.92 -16.38 -47.07
N PRO A 83 -26.34 -15.35 -47.84
CA PRO A 83 -25.87 -13.98 -47.61
C PRO A 83 -26.30 -13.38 -46.26
N TYR A 84 -27.37 -13.91 -45.67
CA TYR A 84 -28.03 -13.33 -44.49
C TYR A 84 -28.10 -14.30 -43.30
N MET A 85 -27.98 -15.60 -43.56
CA MET A 85 -28.04 -16.67 -42.57
C MET A 85 -26.79 -17.54 -42.65
N SER A 86 -26.13 -17.79 -41.51
CA SER A 86 -24.95 -18.66 -41.49
C SER A 86 -24.78 -19.41 -40.16
N PHE A 87 -24.41 -20.69 -40.26
CA PHE A 87 -23.99 -21.46 -39.09
C PHE A 87 -22.60 -21.01 -38.65
N THR A 88 -22.44 -20.77 -37.35
CA THR A 88 -21.20 -20.34 -36.73
C THR A 88 -20.82 -21.26 -35.57
N GLU A 89 -19.57 -21.21 -35.12
CA GLU A 89 -19.11 -21.92 -33.92
C GLU A 89 -19.33 -21.12 -32.63
N ASP A 90 -19.78 -19.85 -32.75
CA ASP A 90 -20.06 -18.95 -31.63
C ASP A 90 -21.27 -19.47 -30.83
N LYS A 91 -21.13 -19.46 -29.51
CA LYS A 91 -22.08 -20.04 -28.55
C LYS A 91 -21.84 -19.49 -27.15
N MET A 92 -22.87 -19.51 -26.32
CA MET A 92 -22.83 -19.14 -24.90
C MET A 92 -22.29 -20.29 -24.03
N TYR A 93 -22.64 -21.53 -24.38
CA TYR A 93 -22.36 -22.72 -23.57
C TYR A 93 -22.15 -23.98 -24.45
N ASP A 94 -21.50 -25.01 -23.91
CA ASP A 94 -21.03 -26.17 -24.69
C ASP A 94 -22.09 -27.27 -24.97
N GLY A 95 -23.36 -27.06 -24.64
CA GLY A 95 -24.42 -28.03 -24.93
C GLY A 95 -24.83 -28.11 -26.40
N THR A 96 -24.34 -27.18 -27.23
CA THR A 96 -24.38 -27.23 -28.69
C THR A 96 -22.98 -26.99 -29.27
N SER A 97 -22.77 -27.40 -30.51
CA SER A 97 -21.54 -27.19 -31.28
C SER A 97 -21.39 -25.75 -31.80
N GLY A 98 -22.48 -24.99 -31.89
CA GLY A 98 -22.50 -23.62 -32.38
C GLY A 98 -23.91 -23.02 -32.44
N SER A 99 -24.10 -22.05 -33.32
CA SER A 99 -25.34 -21.27 -33.49
C SER A 99 -25.66 -20.98 -34.97
N LEU A 100 -26.85 -20.46 -35.23
CA LEU A 100 -27.27 -19.91 -36.53
C LEU A 100 -27.46 -18.40 -36.38
N THR A 101 -26.80 -17.61 -37.24
CA THR A 101 -26.84 -16.14 -37.19
C THR A 101 -27.63 -15.58 -38.35
N TRP A 102 -28.52 -14.62 -38.05
CA TRP A 102 -29.26 -13.78 -38.99
C TRP A 102 -28.72 -12.35 -38.96
N THR A 103 -28.38 -11.79 -40.12
CA THR A 103 -27.76 -10.44 -40.20
C THR A 103 -28.65 -9.37 -40.81
N ASP A 104 -29.69 -9.72 -41.58
CA ASP A 104 -30.55 -8.77 -42.30
C ASP A 104 -31.97 -8.71 -41.72
N ARG A 105 -32.62 -7.55 -41.86
CA ARG A 105 -33.95 -7.22 -41.30
C ARG A 105 -35.10 -7.30 -42.30
N THR A 106 -34.79 -7.45 -43.58
CA THR A 106 -35.70 -7.29 -44.72
C THR A 106 -35.68 -8.47 -45.68
N HIS A 107 -34.54 -9.13 -45.80
CA HIS A 107 -34.28 -10.28 -46.66
C HIS A 107 -33.86 -11.42 -45.76
N GLY A 108 -34.54 -12.55 -45.88
CA GLY A 108 -34.25 -13.68 -45.02
C GLY A 108 -35.38 -14.69 -44.98
N GLY A 109 -35.09 -15.78 -44.30
CA GLY A 109 -36.06 -16.80 -43.96
C GLY A 109 -36.24 -16.92 -42.47
N ASP A 110 -37.41 -17.41 -42.08
CA ASP A 110 -37.70 -17.83 -40.71
C ASP A 110 -37.78 -19.36 -40.65
N PHE A 111 -37.90 -19.91 -39.45
CA PHE A 111 -38.23 -21.33 -39.30
C PHE A 111 -39.67 -21.46 -38.86
N ILE A 112 -40.39 -22.42 -39.44
CA ILE A 112 -41.74 -22.79 -39.00
C ILE A 112 -41.80 -24.28 -38.69
N THR A 113 -42.59 -24.69 -37.70
CA THR A 113 -42.85 -26.11 -37.47
C THR A 113 -43.54 -26.75 -38.68
N VAL A 114 -43.17 -27.99 -39.00
CA VAL A 114 -43.86 -28.75 -40.06
C VAL A 114 -45.35 -28.89 -39.73
N SER A 115 -46.20 -28.97 -40.76
CA SER A 115 -47.67 -28.94 -40.61
C SER A 115 -48.23 -29.97 -39.62
N ASN A 116 -47.62 -31.16 -39.53
CA ASN A 116 -48.03 -32.24 -38.64
C ASN A 116 -47.26 -32.32 -37.30
N ALA A 117 -46.46 -31.30 -36.96
CA ALA A 117 -45.75 -31.25 -35.68
C ALA A 117 -46.75 -31.29 -34.51
N PRO A 118 -46.60 -32.22 -33.54
CA PRO A 118 -47.55 -32.33 -32.42
C PRO A 118 -47.72 -31.05 -31.60
N ILE A 119 -46.65 -30.26 -31.43
CA ILE A 119 -46.69 -28.99 -30.69
C ILE A 119 -47.65 -27.97 -31.29
N ASN A 120 -47.98 -28.08 -32.59
CA ASN A 120 -48.93 -27.17 -33.26
C ASN A 120 -50.32 -27.19 -32.60
N GLN A 121 -50.68 -28.30 -31.95
CA GLN A 121 -51.96 -28.49 -31.26
C GLN A 121 -51.82 -28.52 -29.72
N GLU A 122 -50.61 -28.29 -29.20
CA GLU A 122 -50.36 -28.28 -27.75
C GLU A 122 -50.97 -27.05 -27.09
N THR A 123 -51.60 -27.24 -25.93
CA THR A 123 -52.28 -26.17 -25.18
C THR A 123 -51.65 -25.88 -23.82
N PHE A 124 -50.64 -26.66 -23.41
CA PHE A 124 -49.81 -26.40 -22.23
C PHE A 124 -50.64 -26.21 -20.95
N GLU A 125 -51.58 -27.13 -20.70
CA GLU A 125 -52.54 -27.02 -19.59
C GLU A 125 -51.88 -27.05 -18.20
N ASN A 126 -50.66 -27.57 -18.10
CA ASN A 126 -49.89 -27.64 -16.86
C ASN A 126 -48.99 -26.42 -16.64
N GLY A 127 -49.16 -25.36 -17.44
CA GLY A 127 -48.22 -24.26 -17.55
C GLY A 127 -47.11 -24.57 -18.56
N TYR A 128 -46.16 -23.66 -18.70
CA TYR A 128 -45.06 -23.80 -19.65
C TYR A 128 -43.84 -23.00 -19.26
N THR A 129 -42.67 -23.45 -19.74
CA THR A 129 -41.44 -22.66 -19.79
C THR A 129 -40.91 -22.61 -21.21
N ILE A 130 -40.73 -21.40 -21.75
CA ILE A 130 -40.11 -21.12 -23.05
C ILE A 130 -38.73 -20.52 -22.78
N GLU A 131 -37.69 -21.09 -23.38
CA GLU A 131 -36.32 -20.63 -23.18
C GLU A 131 -35.61 -20.35 -24.50
N PHE A 132 -34.77 -19.32 -24.49
CA PHE A 132 -33.86 -19.00 -25.59
C PHE A 132 -32.44 -18.87 -25.07
N VAL A 133 -31.48 -19.35 -25.85
CA VAL A 133 -30.08 -18.92 -25.77
C VAL A 133 -29.79 -18.12 -27.04
N TYR A 134 -29.73 -16.81 -26.88
CA TYR A 134 -29.82 -15.85 -27.97
C TYR A 134 -28.75 -14.76 -27.83
N LYS A 135 -28.12 -14.38 -28.95
CA LYS A 135 -27.14 -13.29 -29.02
C LYS A 135 -27.78 -12.07 -29.67
N LEU A 136 -27.89 -10.98 -28.92
CA LEU A 136 -28.37 -9.71 -29.45
C LEU A 136 -27.36 -9.15 -30.47
N PRO A 137 -27.79 -8.57 -31.61
CA PRO A 137 -26.87 -7.95 -32.57
C PRO A 137 -25.98 -6.89 -31.91
N ALA A 138 -24.71 -6.86 -32.29
CA ALA A 138 -23.76 -5.85 -31.80
C ALA A 138 -24.11 -4.43 -32.28
N ASP A 139 -24.83 -4.34 -33.40
CA ASP A 139 -25.26 -3.13 -34.07
C ASP A 139 -26.79 -2.92 -33.97
N PHE A 140 -27.41 -3.39 -32.88
CA PHE A 140 -28.84 -3.16 -32.63
C PHE A 140 -29.14 -1.65 -32.58
N THR A 141 -30.23 -1.25 -33.24
CA THR A 141 -30.75 0.11 -33.23
C THR A 141 -32.27 0.11 -33.07
N THR A 142 -32.87 1.26 -32.80
CA THR A 142 -34.34 1.43 -32.85
C THR A 142 -35.01 0.96 -34.15
N SER A 143 -34.28 0.85 -35.27
CA SER A 143 -34.81 0.26 -36.52
C SER A 143 -35.04 -1.24 -36.46
N ASP A 144 -34.44 -1.92 -35.47
CA ASP A 144 -34.61 -3.35 -35.20
C ASP A 144 -35.75 -3.62 -34.19
N ALA A 145 -36.43 -2.56 -33.72
CA ALA A 145 -37.54 -2.67 -32.80
C ALA A 145 -38.66 -3.57 -33.34
N TRP A 146 -39.24 -4.34 -32.44
CA TRP A 146 -40.30 -5.33 -32.65
C TRP A 146 -39.86 -6.54 -33.49
N MET A 147 -38.56 -6.82 -33.58
CA MET A 147 -38.08 -8.04 -34.22
C MET A 147 -38.58 -9.28 -33.47
N GLY A 148 -39.19 -10.21 -34.19
CA GLY A 148 -39.79 -11.41 -33.61
C GLY A 148 -38.75 -12.50 -33.35
N LEU A 149 -38.71 -13.01 -32.12
CA LEU A 149 -37.92 -14.19 -31.75
C LEU A 149 -38.71 -15.48 -31.95
N LEU A 150 -39.96 -15.48 -31.50
CA LEU A 150 -40.89 -16.61 -31.56
C LEU A 150 -42.31 -16.09 -31.74
N ALA A 151 -43.13 -16.77 -32.53
CA ALA A 151 -44.56 -16.51 -32.61
C ALA A 151 -45.31 -17.83 -32.77
N ARG A 152 -46.61 -17.82 -32.44
CA ARG A 152 -47.54 -18.88 -32.81
C ARG A 152 -48.60 -18.32 -33.76
N GLN A 153 -48.74 -19.00 -34.89
CA GLN A 153 -49.67 -18.66 -35.95
C GLN A 153 -51.13 -18.84 -35.49
N GLY A 154 -52.04 -18.33 -36.32
CA GLY A 154 -53.48 -18.44 -36.13
C GLY A 154 -54.15 -17.13 -35.73
N ASP A 155 -55.48 -17.17 -35.66
CA ASP A 155 -56.32 -16.06 -35.24
C ASP A 155 -56.82 -16.28 -33.81
N CYS A 156 -56.76 -15.25 -32.99
CA CYS A 156 -57.35 -15.24 -31.65
C CYS A 156 -58.20 -13.99 -31.42
N THR A 157 -58.97 -14.01 -30.34
CA THR A 157 -59.80 -12.87 -29.91
C THR A 157 -59.39 -12.33 -28.55
N SER A 158 -58.65 -13.11 -27.77
CA SER A 158 -58.31 -12.85 -26.38
C SER A 158 -56.85 -12.38 -26.17
N MET A 159 -56.16 -11.97 -27.24
CA MET A 159 -54.88 -11.28 -27.15
C MET A 159 -55.06 -9.80 -27.48
N GLY A 160 -54.52 -8.89 -26.65
CA GLY A 160 -54.64 -7.44 -26.87
C GLY A 160 -54.06 -6.97 -28.21
N GLU A 161 -53.05 -7.68 -28.71
CA GLU A 161 -52.39 -7.47 -30.00
C GLU A 161 -52.56 -8.70 -30.91
N LYS A 162 -53.80 -9.19 -31.04
CA LYS A 162 -54.17 -10.39 -31.83
C LYS A 162 -53.64 -10.41 -33.26
N GLU A 163 -53.32 -9.24 -33.84
CA GLU A 163 -52.67 -9.12 -35.13
C GLU A 163 -51.34 -9.89 -35.18
N LEU A 164 -50.67 -10.07 -34.05
CA LEU A 164 -49.42 -10.82 -33.90
C LEU A 164 -49.58 -12.36 -33.97
N GLY A 165 -50.82 -12.86 -34.02
CA GLY A 165 -51.14 -14.29 -33.99
C GLY A 165 -51.78 -14.72 -32.68
N THR A 166 -51.54 -15.96 -32.27
CA THR A 166 -52.06 -16.51 -31.01
C THR A 166 -51.06 -16.38 -29.85
N MET A 167 -49.78 -16.15 -30.15
CA MET A 167 -48.71 -15.84 -29.21
C MET A 167 -47.56 -15.11 -29.92
N SER A 168 -46.90 -14.18 -29.24
CA SER A 168 -45.71 -13.49 -29.76
C SER A 168 -44.66 -13.20 -28.69
N VAL A 169 -43.39 -13.36 -29.08
CA VAL A 169 -42.18 -12.93 -28.38
C VAL A 169 -41.41 -12.00 -29.31
N ALA A 170 -41.29 -10.72 -28.94
CA ALA A 170 -40.58 -9.72 -29.75
C ALA A 170 -39.66 -8.86 -28.89
N ILE A 171 -38.59 -8.32 -29.49
CA ILE A 171 -37.68 -7.39 -28.81
C ILE A 171 -38.08 -5.95 -29.15
N SER A 172 -38.35 -5.13 -28.14
CA SER A 172 -38.78 -3.73 -28.29
C SER A 172 -37.63 -2.78 -28.66
N ASN A 173 -37.94 -1.50 -28.87
CA ASN A 173 -36.94 -0.45 -29.05
C ASN A 173 -36.04 -0.26 -27.79
N CYS A 174 -36.53 -0.61 -26.60
CA CYS A 174 -35.77 -0.57 -25.35
C CYS A 174 -35.03 -1.89 -25.06
N LYS A 175 -35.00 -2.82 -26.02
CA LYS A 175 -34.36 -4.15 -25.89
C LYS A 175 -34.98 -5.02 -24.80
N GLU A 176 -36.19 -4.69 -24.37
CA GLU A 176 -37.03 -5.54 -23.53
C GLU A 176 -37.73 -6.57 -24.42
N LEU A 177 -37.95 -7.77 -23.90
CA LEU A 177 -38.86 -8.72 -24.52
C LEU A 177 -40.29 -8.34 -24.19
N GLN A 178 -41.12 -8.30 -25.22
CA GLN A 178 -42.56 -8.33 -25.09
C GLN A 178 -43.03 -9.77 -25.25
N TYR A 179 -43.80 -10.26 -24.28
CA TYR A 179 -44.52 -11.53 -24.42
C TYR A 179 -46.02 -11.32 -24.30
N THR A 180 -46.76 -11.82 -25.30
CA THR A 180 -48.22 -11.78 -25.34
C THR A 180 -48.76 -13.10 -25.87
N THR A 181 -49.90 -13.54 -25.33
CA THR A 181 -50.48 -14.84 -25.68
C THR A 181 -51.98 -14.88 -25.39
N ALA A 182 -52.74 -15.64 -26.17
CA ALA A 182 -54.11 -16.00 -25.85
C ALA A 182 -54.14 -17.22 -24.92
N ASN A 183 -55.02 -17.21 -23.91
CA ASN A 183 -55.18 -18.35 -23.00
C ASN A 183 -55.76 -19.54 -23.76
N LYS A 184 -55.60 -20.77 -23.25
CA LYS A 184 -56.05 -22.01 -23.92
C LYS A 184 -57.44 -21.93 -24.55
N GLN A 185 -58.37 -21.25 -23.89
CA GLN A 185 -59.77 -21.17 -24.29
C GLN A 185 -60.08 -19.99 -25.24
N ASP A 186 -59.11 -19.14 -25.56
CA ASP A 186 -59.28 -17.87 -26.29
C ASP A 186 -60.47 -17.05 -25.75
N SER A 187 -60.53 -16.91 -24.43
CA SER A 187 -61.70 -16.33 -23.74
C SER A 187 -61.36 -15.22 -22.76
N HIS A 188 -60.10 -15.14 -22.32
CA HIS A 188 -59.63 -14.11 -21.40
C HIS A 188 -58.62 -13.20 -22.08
N THR A 189 -58.89 -11.89 -22.06
CA THR A 189 -58.00 -10.91 -22.71
C THR A 189 -56.76 -10.65 -21.86
N MET A 190 -55.58 -11.01 -22.38
CA MET A 190 -54.31 -10.52 -21.82
C MET A 190 -54.21 -9.01 -22.06
N SER A 191 -54.64 -8.23 -21.07
CA SER A 191 -54.82 -6.76 -21.16
C SER A 191 -53.51 -5.96 -21.19
N SER A 192 -52.40 -6.59 -20.82
CA SER A 192 -51.06 -6.03 -20.90
C SER A 192 -50.06 -7.16 -21.17
N ALA A 193 -49.09 -6.92 -22.06
CA ALA A 193 -48.00 -7.86 -22.29
C ALA A 193 -47.14 -8.07 -21.03
N ALA A 194 -46.50 -9.23 -20.92
CA ALA A 194 -45.47 -9.49 -19.93
C ALA A 194 -44.12 -8.91 -20.42
N TRP A 195 -43.59 -8.01 -19.58
CA TRP A 195 -42.33 -7.29 -19.63
C TRP A 195 -41.10 -8.12 -19.31
N SER A 196 -39.97 -8.02 -20.03
CA SER A 196 -38.65 -8.32 -19.47
C SER A 196 -37.89 -7.06 -19.04
N VAL A 197 -36.85 -7.23 -18.21
CA VAL A 197 -35.79 -6.20 -18.10
C VAL A 197 -35.07 -6.05 -19.44
N SER A 198 -34.35 -4.94 -19.64
CA SER A 198 -33.66 -4.65 -20.89
C SER A 198 -32.41 -5.53 -21.12
N MET A 199 -32.17 -5.91 -22.38
CA MET A 199 -30.90 -6.50 -22.83
C MET A 199 -29.94 -5.39 -23.26
N ASP A 200 -29.25 -4.80 -22.29
CA ASP A 200 -28.57 -3.51 -22.50
C ASP A 200 -27.38 -3.50 -23.45
N LYS A 201 -26.70 -4.64 -23.63
CA LYS A 201 -25.44 -4.74 -24.37
C LYS A 201 -25.62 -5.51 -25.67
N GLY A 202 -25.31 -4.86 -26.79
CA GLY A 202 -25.23 -5.55 -28.08
C GLY A 202 -24.06 -6.54 -28.15
N GLY A 203 -24.20 -7.59 -28.94
CA GLY A 203 -23.10 -8.50 -29.27
C GLY A 203 -22.72 -9.48 -28.17
N VAL A 204 -23.56 -9.64 -27.14
CA VAL A 204 -23.39 -10.65 -26.09
C VAL A 204 -24.56 -11.63 -26.08
N TRP A 205 -24.32 -12.79 -25.46
CA TRP A 205 -25.28 -13.86 -25.30
C TRP A 205 -26.18 -13.61 -24.08
N TYR A 206 -27.46 -13.92 -24.23
CA TYR A 206 -28.50 -13.87 -23.22
C TYR A 206 -29.18 -15.23 -23.11
N HIS A 207 -29.38 -15.67 -21.87
CA HIS A 207 -30.40 -16.66 -21.54
C HIS A 207 -31.70 -15.92 -21.27
N ILE A 208 -32.77 -16.35 -21.93
CA ILE A 208 -34.11 -15.81 -21.79
C ILE A 208 -35.00 -16.95 -21.31
N ALA A 209 -35.84 -16.70 -20.30
CA ALA A 209 -36.90 -17.62 -19.92
C ALA A 209 -38.24 -16.89 -19.77
N ILE A 210 -39.31 -17.50 -20.26
CA ILE A 210 -40.70 -17.05 -20.06
C ILE A 210 -41.41 -18.22 -19.38
N VAL A 211 -41.96 -17.97 -18.20
CA VAL A 211 -42.55 -18.99 -17.33
C VAL A 211 -44.00 -18.65 -17.07
N SER A 212 -44.90 -19.58 -17.32
CA SER A 212 -46.31 -19.48 -16.96
C SER A 212 -46.72 -20.65 -16.07
N ASP A 213 -47.19 -20.35 -14.87
CA ASP A 213 -47.74 -21.34 -13.92
C ASP A 213 -49.27 -21.44 -13.95
N ASN A 214 -49.89 -20.92 -15.03
CA ASN A 214 -51.34 -20.71 -15.22
C ASN A 214 -51.99 -19.64 -14.33
N HIS A 215 -51.22 -18.95 -13.50
CA HIS A 215 -51.67 -17.80 -12.71
C HIS A 215 -50.82 -16.56 -13.04
N VAL A 216 -49.50 -16.70 -13.08
CA VAL A 216 -48.54 -15.65 -13.39
C VAL A 216 -47.74 -16.03 -14.62
N ILE A 217 -47.57 -15.05 -15.51
CA ILE A 217 -46.59 -15.09 -16.59
C ILE A 217 -45.43 -14.18 -16.22
N LYS A 218 -44.26 -14.76 -16.06
CA LYS A 218 -43.00 -14.10 -15.73
C LYS A 218 -42.01 -14.17 -16.88
N THR A 219 -41.16 -13.16 -16.98
CA THR A 219 -40.02 -13.22 -17.90
C THR A 219 -38.70 -12.99 -17.15
N TYR A 220 -37.64 -13.59 -17.68
CA TYR A 220 -36.31 -13.56 -17.12
C TYR A 220 -35.27 -13.29 -18.21
N ILE A 221 -34.36 -12.36 -17.94
CA ILE A 221 -33.14 -12.14 -18.74
C ILE A 221 -31.92 -12.44 -17.87
N ASN A 222 -31.12 -13.41 -18.26
CA ASN A 222 -29.97 -13.90 -17.48
C ASN A 222 -30.32 -14.19 -16.01
N GLY A 223 -31.54 -14.68 -15.75
CA GLY A 223 -32.07 -14.97 -14.41
C GLY A 223 -32.62 -13.78 -13.64
N CYS A 224 -32.54 -12.56 -14.20
CA CYS A 224 -33.22 -11.37 -13.67
C CYS A 224 -34.72 -11.45 -13.91
N GLU A 225 -35.51 -11.58 -12.85
CA GLU A 225 -36.97 -11.49 -12.93
C GLU A 225 -37.39 -10.06 -13.26
N ALA A 226 -38.28 -9.91 -14.24
CA ALA A 226 -38.86 -8.63 -14.56
C ALA A 226 -39.90 -8.19 -13.53
N PHE A 227 -40.13 -6.89 -13.42
CA PHE A 227 -41.15 -6.34 -12.52
C PHE A 227 -42.53 -6.17 -13.20
N ARG A 228 -42.63 -6.48 -14.50
CA ARG A 228 -43.80 -6.28 -15.38
C ARG A 228 -44.44 -7.62 -15.75
N ASP A 229 -44.68 -8.44 -14.75
CA ASP A 229 -45.37 -9.73 -14.89
C ASP A 229 -46.86 -9.54 -15.21
N TYR A 230 -47.47 -10.55 -15.80
CA TYR A 230 -48.92 -10.61 -15.98
C TYR A 230 -49.53 -11.61 -14.99
N VAL A 231 -50.53 -11.19 -14.21
CA VAL A 231 -51.16 -12.00 -13.16
C VAL A 231 -52.65 -12.12 -13.43
N SER A 232 -53.15 -13.34 -13.64
CA SER A 232 -54.57 -13.68 -13.74
C SER A 232 -54.81 -15.18 -13.62
N ASP A 233 -55.73 -15.60 -12.75
CA ASP A 233 -56.18 -17.00 -12.63
C ASP A 233 -56.84 -17.54 -13.91
N GLU A 234 -57.30 -16.67 -14.80
CA GLU A 234 -57.94 -17.05 -16.06
C GLU A 234 -56.93 -17.32 -17.18
N MET A 235 -55.64 -17.02 -16.94
CA MET A 235 -54.56 -17.15 -17.91
C MET A 235 -53.96 -18.57 -17.98
N THR A 236 -54.84 -19.57 -18.03
CA THR A 236 -54.46 -20.98 -18.10
C THR A 236 -54.06 -21.39 -19.53
N GLY A 237 -52.89 -22.01 -19.65
CA GLY A 237 -52.35 -22.58 -20.89
C GLY A 237 -52.15 -21.57 -22.02
N MET A 238 -52.08 -22.08 -23.24
CA MET A 238 -51.84 -21.30 -24.46
C MET A 238 -52.79 -21.76 -25.57
N TYR A 239 -53.42 -20.81 -26.25
CA TYR A 239 -54.32 -21.12 -27.35
C TYR A 239 -53.58 -21.76 -28.54
N ALA A 240 -54.20 -22.79 -29.12
CA ALA A 240 -53.74 -23.47 -30.32
C ALA A 240 -54.82 -23.35 -31.39
N ASP A 241 -54.61 -22.50 -32.41
CA ASP A 241 -55.58 -22.39 -33.50
C ASP A 241 -55.69 -23.74 -34.24
N PRO A 242 -56.89 -24.34 -34.33
CA PRO A 242 -57.07 -25.60 -35.03
C PRO A 242 -56.76 -25.53 -36.54
N ASN A 243 -56.76 -24.33 -37.14
CA ASN A 243 -56.48 -24.14 -38.57
C ASN A 243 -54.98 -24.00 -38.85
N ASP A 244 -54.25 -23.22 -38.05
CA ASP A 244 -52.81 -23.00 -38.24
C ASP A 244 -52.11 -22.61 -36.93
N GLY A 245 -52.02 -23.52 -35.96
CA GLY A 245 -51.33 -23.32 -34.68
C GLY A 245 -49.81 -23.51 -34.70
N ARG A 246 -49.15 -23.36 -35.87
CA ARG A 246 -47.71 -23.58 -36.05
C ARG A 246 -46.86 -22.52 -35.32
N PHE A 247 -45.67 -22.92 -34.87
CA PHE A 247 -44.70 -22.02 -34.26
C PHE A 247 -43.71 -21.51 -35.31
N ARG A 248 -43.41 -20.20 -35.25
CA ARG A 248 -42.40 -19.53 -36.06
C ARG A 248 -41.24 -19.03 -35.20
N ILE A 249 -40.02 -19.16 -35.69
CA ILE A 249 -38.79 -18.68 -35.02
C ILE A 249 -38.06 -17.72 -35.96
N GLY A 250 -37.73 -16.55 -35.47
CA GLY A 250 -37.04 -15.50 -36.24
C GLY A 250 -37.97 -14.62 -37.08
N SER A 251 -39.26 -14.60 -36.81
CA SER A 251 -40.20 -13.64 -37.39
C SER A 251 -41.41 -13.39 -36.51
N SER A 252 -42.07 -12.25 -36.73
CA SER A 252 -43.43 -11.97 -36.24
C SER A 252 -44.37 -11.71 -37.41
N GLN A 253 -45.68 -11.83 -37.17
CA GLN A 253 -46.71 -11.48 -38.14
C GLN A 253 -47.54 -10.27 -37.67
N TRP A 254 -48.28 -9.66 -38.59
CA TRP A 254 -49.30 -8.66 -38.35
C TRP A 254 -50.46 -8.92 -39.31
N ASN A 255 -51.62 -9.33 -38.80
CA ASN A 255 -52.79 -9.72 -39.60
C ASN A 255 -52.46 -10.80 -40.65
N GLY A 256 -51.72 -11.85 -40.24
CA GLY A 256 -51.35 -12.96 -41.11
C GLY A 256 -50.28 -12.63 -42.17
N VAL A 257 -49.73 -11.42 -42.18
CA VAL A 257 -48.60 -11.00 -43.03
C VAL A 257 -47.36 -10.89 -42.18
N LEU A 258 -46.20 -11.36 -42.64
CA LEU A 258 -44.96 -11.17 -41.90
C LEU A 258 -44.65 -9.68 -41.71
N SER A 259 -44.32 -9.32 -40.48
CA SER A 259 -44.15 -7.93 -40.04
C SER A 259 -42.68 -7.57 -39.85
N ARG A 260 -41.95 -8.36 -39.04
CA ARG A 260 -40.55 -8.12 -38.67
C ARG A 260 -39.76 -9.42 -38.62
N PHE A 261 -38.57 -9.45 -39.23
CA PHE A 261 -37.63 -10.56 -39.12
C PHE A 261 -36.70 -10.37 -37.93
N GLY A 262 -36.36 -11.49 -37.28
CA GLY A 262 -35.35 -11.55 -36.22
C GLY A 262 -33.94 -11.43 -36.78
N ARG A 263 -33.10 -10.63 -36.12
CA ARG A 263 -31.65 -10.61 -36.31
C ARG A 263 -30.94 -11.23 -35.10
N GLY A 264 -29.64 -11.47 -35.20
CA GLY A 264 -28.81 -12.00 -34.10
C GLY A 264 -28.54 -13.49 -34.26
N SER A 265 -27.99 -14.10 -33.21
CA SER A 265 -27.58 -15.52 -33.25
C SER A 265 -28.45 -16.34 -32.31
N TYR A 266 -29.06 -17.41 -32.81
CA TYR A 266 -29.83 -18.35 -32.02
C TYR A 266 -28.97 -19.58 -31.80
N GLN A 267 -28.82 -19.99 -30.55
CA GLN A 267 -28.14 -21.23 -30.20
C GLN A 267 -29.15 -22.35 -29.93
N GLN A 268 -30.19 -22.05 -29.14
CA GLN A 268 -31.23 -23.02 -28.78
C GLN A 268 -32.53 -22.34 -28.42
N VAL A 269 -33.66 -22.98 -28.76
CA VAL A 269 -35.01 -22.64 -28.30
C VAL A 269 -35.64 -23.91 -27.73
N ARG A 270 -36.11 -23.86 -26.48
CA ARG A 270 -36.73 -25.01 -25.79
C ARG A 270 -38.09 -24.61 -25.22
N ILE A 271 -39.08 -25.49 -25.38
CA ILE A 271 -40.42 -25.31 -24.80
C ILE A 271 -40.76 -26.56 -23.98
N THR A 272 -41.24 -26.35 -22.76
CA THR A 272 -41.68 -27.41 -21.85
C THR A 272 -43.16 -27.30 -21.52
N ASP A 273 -43.80 -28.45 -21.31
CA ASP A 273 -45.16 -28.61 -20.79
C ASP A 273 -45.07 -28.77 -19.28
N GLY A 274 -45.22 -27.64 -18.59
CA GLY A 274 -44.96 -27.44 -17.17
C GLY A 274 -43.93 -26.35 -16.87
N VAL A 275 -43.89 -25.93 -15.60
CA VAL A 275 -42.97 -24.91 -15.09
C VAL A 275 -41.65 -25.55 -14.66
N LEU A 276 -40.54 -25.06 -15.22
CA LEU A 276 -39.20 -25.45 -14.79
C LEU A 276 -38.75 -24.63 -13.59
N LYS A 277 -38.10 -25.31 -12.63
CA LYS A 277 -37.26 -24.63 -11.65
C LYS A 277 -36.03 -24.07 -12.38
N LYS A 278 -35.48 -22.98 -11.86
CA LYS A 278 -34.27 -22.35 -12.42
C LYS A 278 -33.08 -23.32 -12.55
N SER A 279 -32.94 -24.28 -11.64
CA SER A 279 -31.90 -25.32 -11.72
C SER A 279 -32.02 -26.24 -12.95
N ASP A 280 -33.19 -26.30 -13.56
CA ASP A 280 -33.53 -27.19 -14.70
C ASP A 280 -33.57 -26.42 -16.04
N TRP A 281 -33.33 -25.10 -16.03
CA TRP A 281 -33.19 -24.27 -17.24
C TRP A 281 -32.00 -24.72 -18.09
N ILE A 282 -31.96 -24.31 -19.37
CA ILE A 282 -30.85 -24.58 -20.30
C ILE A 282 -29.54 -24.12 -19.67
N ILE A 283 -29.60 -22.94 -19.04
CA ILE A 283 -28.52 -22.36 -18.25
C ILE A 283 -29.01 -22.27 -16.79
N PRO A 284 -28.62 -23.20 -15.90
CA PRO A 284 -29.10 -23.22 -14.51
C PRO A 284 -28.65 -22.02 -13.64
N ASN A 285 -27.52 -21.40 -13.99
CA ASN A 285 -26.95 -20.24 -13.30
C ASN A 285 -26.60 -19.14 -14.32
N PRO A 286 -27.61 -18.50 -14.93
CA PRO A 286 -27.38 -17.57 -16.02
C PRO A 286 -26.71 -16.26 -15.58
N GLU A 287 -26.79 -15.90 -14.30
CA GLU A 287 -26.13 -14.70 -13.75
C GLU A 287 -24.62 -14.73 -13.89
N GLN A 288 -23.99 -15.93 -13.93
CA GLN A 288 -22.55 -16.05 -14.10
C GLN A 288 -22.03 -15.38 -15.39
N TYR A 289 -22.90 -15.20 -16.38
CA TYR A 289 -22.57 -14.58 -17.67
C TYR A 289 -22.67 -13.05 -17.66
N LEU A 290 -23.21 -12.47 -16.59
CA LEU A 290 -23.22 -11.01 -16.40
C LEU A 290 -21.86 -10.48 -15.92
N GLY A 291 -20.98 -11.35 -15.41
CA GLY A 291 -19.69 -10.95 -14.87
C GLY A 291 -19.83 -10.08 -13.62
N GLU A 292 -19.07 -8.99 -13.55
CA GLU A 292 -19.15 -8.02 -12.45
C GLU A 292 -20.33 -7.06 -12.65
N TYR A 293 -21.50 -7.42 -12.11
CA TYR A 293 -22.70 -6.58 -12.10
C TYR A 293 -22.61 -5.46 -11.06
N GLY A 294 -22.05 -5.76 -9.89
CA GLY A 294 -21.89 -4.80 -8.81
C GLY A 294 -21.20 -5.38 -7.58
N SER A 295 -21.20 -4.61 -6.50
CA SER A 295 -20.63 -5.00 -5.21
C SER A 295 -21.56 -4.70 -4.04
N ASN A 296 -21.47 -5.51 -2.99
CA ASN A 296 -22.16 -5.30 -1.71
C ASN A 296 -21.20 -4.72 -0.65
N ARG A 297 -20.22 -3.92 -1.08
CA ARG A 297 -19.37 -3.18 -0.13
C ARG A 297 -20.23 -2.22 0.70
N ASP A 298 -19.80 -1.97 1.92
CA ASP A 298 -20.48 -1.02 2.78
C ASP A 298 -20.41 0.41 2.21
N PHE A 299 -21.40 1.25 2.55
CA PHE A 299 -21.35 2.66 2.18
C PHE A 299 -20.26 3.38 2.99
N SER A 300 -19.41 4.13 2.30
CA SER A 300 -18.39 4.99 2.90
C SER A 300 -18.17 6.21 2.00
N ILE A 301 -17.92 7.36 2.60
CA ILE A 301 -17.35 8.53 1.92
C ILE A 301 -15.84 8.36 1.74
N THR A 302 -15.25 9.00 0.74
CA THR A 302 -13.84 8.85 0.35
C THR A 302 -12.87 9.59 1.29
N ALA A 303 -13.32 10.66 1.93
CA ALA A 303 -12.49 11.46 2.83
C ALA A 303 -13.32 12.20 3.89
N GLY A 304 -12.65 12.59 4.98
CA GLY A 304 -13.27 13.42 6.02
C GLY A 304 -13.67 14.77 5.44
N GLY A 305 -14.94 15.17 5.67
CA GLY A 305 -15.50 16.41 5.14
C GLY A 305 -15.95 16.34 3.68
N SER A 306 -15.86 15.18 3.01
CA SER A 306 -16.54 14.97 1.73
C SER A 306 -18.07 15.05 1.91
N TYR A 307 -18.78 15.51 0.89
CA TYR A 307 -20.24 15.65 0.90
C TYR A 307 -20.87 15.14 -0.38
N ASN A 308 -22.13 14.72 -0.29
CA ASN A 308 -22.85 14.11 -1.40
C ASN A 308 -24.00 14.98 -1.89
N MET A 309 -24.15 15.04 -3.22
CA MET A 309 -25.39 15.38 -3.87
C MET A 309 -25.94 14.13 -4.55
N VAL A 310 -27.23 13.87 -4.36
CA VAL A 310 -27.86 12.63 -4.84
C VAL A 310 -28.89 12.95 -5.90
N PHE A 311 -28.82 12.24 -7.02
CA PHE A 311 -29.76 12.39 -8.13
C PHE A 311 -30.71 11.19 -8.19
N LEU A 312 -32.01 11.46 -8.33
CA LEU A 312 -33.09 10.47 -8.41
C LEU A 312 -33.50 10.33 -9.88
N PRO A 313 -33.03 9.28 -10.58
CA PRO A 313 -33.35 9.07 -11.98
C PRO A 313 -34.70 8.37 -12.15
N ASP A 314 -35.51 8.87 -13.10
CA ASP A 314 -36.63 8.19 -13.76
C ASP A 314 -37.35 7.16 -12.87
N THR A 315 -38.11 7.66 -11.91
CA THR A 315 -38.68 6.84 -10.83
C THR A 315 -39.98 6.14 -11.21
N GLN A 316 -40.53 6.45 -12.38
CA GLN A 316 -41.88 6.07 -12.82
C GLN A 316 -42.20 4.58 -12.70
N ASN A 317 -41.26 3.71 -13.06
CA ASN A 317 -41.45 2.26 -12.95
C ASN A 317 -41.37 1.77 -11.51
N THR A 318 -40.46 2.31 -10.70
CA THR A 318 -40.41 1.95 -9.28
C THR A 318 -41.66 2.46 -8.56
N VAL A 319 -42.14 3.68 -8.84
CA VAL A 319 -43.39 4.21 -8.26
C VAL A 319 -44.60 3.35 -8.64
N LYS A 320 -44.73 2.96 -9.91
CA LYS A 320 -45.87 2.17 -10.40
C LYS A 320 -45.89 0.74 -9.87
N PHE A 321 -44.76 0.04 -9.92
CA PHE A 321 -44.72 -1.41 -9.69
C PHE A 321 -44.08 -1.82 -8.37
N LYS A 322 -43.21 -0.98 -7.80
CA LYS A 322 -42.32 -1.33 -6.69
C LYS A 322 -42.22 -0.19 -5.67
N GLY A 323 -43.33 0.46 -5.33
CA GLY A 323 -43.33 1.67 -4.51
C GLY A 323 -42.61 1.50 -3.16
N ASN A 324 -42.59 0.30 -2.57
CA ASN A 324 -41.84 -0.01 -1.35
C ASN A 324 -40.31 0.08 -1.52
N VAL A 325 -39.77 -0.17 -2.71
CA VAL A 325 -38.33 -0.11 -3.01
C VAL A 325 -37.84 1.33 -2.92
N ILE A 326 -38.47 2.26 -3.65
CA ILE A 326 -38.10 3.68 -3.57
C ILE A 326 -38.46 4.32 -2.23
N ASP A 327 -39.55 3.90 -1.59
CA ASP A 327 -39.94 4.37 -0.24
C ASP A 327 -38.86 4.05 0.80
N THR A 328 -38.36 2.81 0.79
CA THR A 328 -37.26 2.36 1.66
C THR A 328 -35.96 3.13 1.37
N ALA A 329 -35.68 3.42 0.09
CA ALA A 329 -34.51 4.20 -0.28
C ALA A 329 -34.57 5.65 0.24
N MET A 330 -35.76 6.27 0.20
CA MET A 330 -35.95 7.61 0.77
C MET A 330 -35.81 7.60 2.30
N ASP A 331 -36.35 6.59 2.97
CA ASP A 331 -36.17 6.44 4.43
C ASP A 331 -34.69 6.27 4.78
N TRP A 332 -33.94 5.47 4.01
CA TRP A 332 -32.51 5.33 4.22
C TRP A 332 -31.75 6.66 4.05
N LEU A 333 -32.05 7.45 3.01
CA LEU A 333 -31.44 8.76 2.82
C LEU A 333 -31.72 9.71 4.00
N ILE A 334 -32.93 9.67 4.56
CA ILE A 334 -33.32 10.47 5.72
C ILE A 334 -32.55 10.03 6.96
N ASP A 335 -32.50 8.72 7.22
CA ASP A 335 -31.85 8.15 8.39
C ASP A 335 -30.32 8.26 8.35
N ASN A 336 -29.73 8.34 7.14
CA ASN A 336 -28.28 8.37 6.93
C ASN A 336 -27.77 9.72 6.42
N LYS A 337 -28.59 10.78 6.41
CA LYS A 337 -28.20 12.09 5.85
C LYS A 337 -26.87 12.63 6.40
N ASP A 338 -26.62 12.44 7.70
CA ASP A 338 -25.38 12.88 8.35
C ASP A 338 -24.19 11.98 7.92
N ARG A 339 -24.38 10.65 7.93
CA ARG A 339 -23.36 9.67 7.47
C ARG A 339 -22.98 9.85 6.01
N THR A 340 -23.93 10.26 5.17
CA THR A 340 -23.68 10.55 3.75
C THR A 340 -23.19 11.97 3.52
N ASN A 341 -23.20 12.81 4.56
CA ASN A 341 -23.03 14.26 4.48
C ASN A 341 -23.83 14.84 3.28
N LEU A 342 -25.14 14.58 3.31
CA LEU A 342 -26.07 14.85 2.20
C LEU A 342 -26.37 16.34 2.10
N ALA A 343 -25.88 16.97 1.03
CA ALA A 343 -26.10 18.38 0.74
C ALA A 343 -27.48 18.66 0.13
N ALA A 344 -27.84 17.88 -0.89
CA ALA A 344 -29.10 18.04 -1.62
C ALA A 344 -29.48 16.76 -2.37
N VAL A 345 -30.78 16.66 -2.66
CA VAL A 345 -31.36 15.63 -3.52
C VAL A 345 -32.00 16.33 -4.73
N VAL A 346 -31.75 15.82 -5.94
CA VAL A 346 -32.27 16.40 -7.19
C VAL A 346 -32.93 15.30 -8.01
N SER A 347 -34.23 15.44 -8.29
CA SER A 347 -34.94 14.54 -9.19
C SER A 347 -34.60 14.83 -10.65
N LEU A 348 -34.52 13.79 -11.48
CA LEU A 348 -34.34 13.89 -12.92
C LEU A 348 -35.66 13.77 -13.69
N GLY A 349 -36.81 13.73 -13.00
CA GLY A 349 -38.15 13.67 -13.60
C GLY A 349 -38.66 12.26 -13.82
N ASP A 350 -39.74 12.15 -14.61
CA ASP A 350 -40.56 10.95 -14.78
C ASP A 350 -40.92 10.33 -13.42
N ILE A 351 -41.78 11.06 -12.71
CA ILE A 351 -42.24 10.71 -11.36
C ILE A 351 -43.24 9.54 -11.43
N VAL A 352 -44.16 9.59 -12.39
CA VAL A 352 -45.16 8.53 -12.63
C VAL A 352 -45.09 8.04 -14.07
N GLU A 353 -45.56 6.82 -14.31
CA GLU A 353 -45.53 6.21 -15.65
C GLU A 353 -46.78 6.59 -16.43
N ASN A 354 -47.91 6.73 -15.73
CA ASN A 354 -49.19 7.12 -16.31
C ASN A 354 -49.71 8.40 -15.63
N TRP A 355 -49.63 9.55 -16.31
CA TRP A 355 -50.12 10.83 -15.77
C TRP A 355 -51.59 10.82 -15.32
N TYR A 356 -52.42 9.95 -15.86
CA TYR A 356 -53.86 9.86 -15.54
C TYR A 356 -54.17 8.89 -14.40
N ASP A 357 -53.17 8.27 -13.79
CA ASP A 357 -53.32 7.29 -12.71
C ASP A 357 -53.06 7.92 -11.34
N ASP A 358 -54.13 8.28 -10.64
CA ASP A 358 -54.07 8.93 -9.33
C ASP A 358 -53.31 8.08 -8.27
N ALA A 359 -53.32 6.74 -8.38
CA ALA A 359 -52.65 5.88 -7.42
C ALA A 359 -51.11 6.02 -7.48
N GLN A 360 -50.57 6.26 -8.68
CA GLN A 360 -49.14 6.51 -8.87
C GLN A 360 -48.76 7.87 -8.27
N TRP A 361 -49.57 8.90 -8.52
CA TRP A 361 -49.37 10.23 -7.94
C TRP A 361 -49.46 10.20 -6.41
N ASP A 362 -50.43 9.50 -5.83
CA ASP A 362 -50.57 9.36 -4.38
C ASP A 362 -49.37 8.63 -3.77
N THR A 363 -48.83 7.63 -4.47
CA THR A 363 -47.59 6.95 -4.08
C THR A 363 -46.40 7.92 -4.10
N ALA A 364 -46.19 8.63 -5.21
CA ALA A 364 -45.11 9.60 -5.35
C ALA A 364 -45.18 10.72 -4.32
N LYS A 365 -46.33 11.37 -4.15
CA LYS A 365 -46.54 12.45 -3.16
C LYS A 365 -46.22 11.96 -1.75
N ARG A 366 -46.71 10.78 -1.36
CA ARG A 366 -46.45 10.19 -0.04
C ARG A 366 -44.97 9.96 0.22
N ILE A 367 -44.22 9.52 -0.80
CA ILE A 367 -42.81 9.15 -0.68
C ILE A 367 -41.92 10.39 -0.74
N PHE A 368 -42.05 11.23 -1.78
CA PHE A 368 -41.13 12.34 -2.03
C PHE A 368 -41.33 13.53 -1.09
N THR A 369 -42.51 13.68 -0.48
CA THR A 369 -42.76 14.69 0.56
C THR A 369 -41.91 14.43 1.82
N LYS A 370 -41.45 13.19 2.07
CA LYS A 370 -40.63 12.86 3.24
C LYS A 370 -39.30 13.64 3.28
N LEU A 371 -38.65 13.83 2.14
CA LEU A 371 -37.36 14.52 2.05
C LEU A 371 -37.44 15.97 2.56
N PRO A 372 -38.27 16.87 1.99
CA PRO A 372 -38.39 18.23 2.50
C PRO A 372 -38.98 18.31 3.92
N GLN A 373 -39.81 17.34 4.34
CA GLN A 373 -40.28 17.26 5.74
C GLN A 373 -39.14 16.94 6.73
N ALA A 374 -38.14 16.16 6.32
CA ALA A 374 -36.94 15.87 7.09
C ALA A 374 -35.89 17.01 7.04
N GLY A 375 -36.20 18.11 6.35
CA GLY A 375 -35.31 19.26 6.16
C GLY A 375 -34.25 19.04 5.08
N ILE A 376 -34.37 18.01 4.24
CA ILE A 376 -33.46 17.77 3.11
C ILE A 376 -33.83 18.72 1.97
N GLN A 377 -32.82 19.38 1.41
CA GLN A 377 -32.97 20.22 0.21
C GLN A 377 -33.32 19.32 -0.98
N PHE A 378 -34.53 19.49 -1.54
CA PHE A 378 -35.03 18.65 -2.61
C PHE A 378 -35.54 19.49 -3.79
N LEU A 379 -34.94 19.27 -4.96
CA LEU A 379 -35.32 19.91 -6.22
C LEU A 379 -36.03 18.90 -7.12
N GLU A 380 -37.32 19.13 -7.37
CA GLU A 380 -38.17 18.28 -8.22
C GLU A 380 -38.38 18.90 -9.62
N GLN A 381 -38.60 18.06 -10.63
CA GLN A 381 -38.92 18.48 -12.00
C GLN A 381 -39.82 17.46 -12.73
N PRO A 382 -40.58 17.89 -13.76
CA PRO A 382 -41.35 16.95 -14.58
C PRO A 382 -40.51 16.28 -15.66
N GLY A 383 -40.77 14.99 -15.90
CA GLY A 383 -40.38 14.29 -17.12
C GLY A 383 -41.49 14.25 -18.19
N ASN A 384 -41.30 13.47 -19.25
CA ASN A 384 -42.29 13.40 -20.33
C ASN A 384 -43.58 12.69 -19.93
N HIS A 385 -43.54 11.78 -18.95
CA HIS A 385 -44.70 11.01 -18.47
C HIS A 385 -45.59 11.78 -17.49
N ASP A 386 -45.11 12.90 -16.92
CA ASP A 386 -45.78 13.60 -15.82
C ASP A 386 -46.84 14.63 -16.28
N TYR A 387 -46.87 14.93 -17.57
CA TYR A 387 -47.78 15.92 -18.14
C TYR A 387 -49.12 15.31 -18.57
N PRO A 388 -50.22 16.10 -18.54
CA PRO A 388 -50.25 17.55 -18.30
C PRO A 388 -50.48 17.96 -16.84
N VAL A 389 -50.54 17.01 -15.90
CA VAL A 389 -51.05 17.24 -14.53
C VAL A 389 -49.96 17.45 -13.47
N TYR A 390 -48.69 17.50 -13.85
CA TYR A 390 -47.56 17.76 -12.94
C TYR A 390 -47.82 18.94 -11.98
N LEU A 391 -48.31 20.07 -12.50
CA LEU A 391 -48.48 21.28 -11.70
C LEU A 391 -49.49 21.12 -10.55
N ASP A 392 -50.48 20.24 -10.71
CA ASP A 392 -51.48 19.96 -9.68
C ASP A 392 -50.89 19.13 -8.52
N ASN A 393 -49.87 18.30 -8.80
CA ASN A 393 -49.28 17.39 -7.84
C ASN A 393 -47.98 17.93 -7.21
N PHE A 394 -47.09 18.53 -8.00
CA PHE A 394 -45.75 18.97 -7.59
C PHE A 394 -45.41 20.44 -7.96
N GLY A 395 -46.31 21.12 -8.69
CA GLY A 395 -46.13 22.54 -9.03
C GLY A 395 -46.26 23.49 -7.83
N PRO A 396 -45.97 24.79 -7.99
CA PRO A 396 -45.89 25.76 -6.89
C PRO A 396 -47.19 25.90 -6.07
N ASN A 397 -48.35 25.59 -6.66
CA ASN A 397 -49.64 25.67 -5.98
C ASN A 397 -50.09 24.35 -5.34
N SER A 398 -49.31 23.28 -5.46
CA SER A 398 -49.56 22.01 -4.78
C SER A 398 -49.16 22.08 -3.30
N GLU A 399 -49.51 21.05 -2.51
CA GLU A 399 -49.02 20.92 -1.13
C GLU A 399 -47.50 20.77 -1.09
N PHE A 400 -46.94 19.91 -1.95
CA PHE A 400 -45.51 19.72 -2.10
C PHE A 400 -44.81 21.02 -2.48
N GLY A 401 -45.29 21.71 -3.51
CA GLY A 401 -44.71 22.96 -4.00
C GLY A 401 -44.62 24.03 -2.93
N ARG A 402 -45.70 24.27 -2.17
CA ARG A 402 -45.69 25.23 -1.06
C ARG A 402 -44.67 24.87 0.02
N MET A 403 -44.48 23.58 0.29
CA MET A 403 -43.51 23.11 1.28
C MET A 403 -42.08 23.33 0.81
N VAL A 404 -41.73 22.96 -0.43
CA VAL A 404 -40.37 23.19 -0.95
C VAL A 404 -40.06 24.68 -1.11
N GLN A 405 -41.05 25.53 -1.39
CA GLN A 405 -40.89 26.99 -1.36
C GLN A 405 -40.53 27.52 0.04
N GLN A 406 -41.08 26.93 1.11
CA GLN A 406 -40.69 27.28 2.48
C GLN A 406 -39.23 26.88 2.77
N ASN A 407 -38.74 25.84 2.08
CA ASN A 407 -37.35 25.39 2.17
C ASN A 407 -36.39 26.11 1.21
N GLY A 408 -36.89 27.07 0.41
CA GLY A 408 -36.07 27.96 -0.41
C GLY A 408 -36.26 27.81 -1.92
N THR A 409 -37.04 26.84 -2.41
CA THR A 409 -37.26 26.62 -3.85
C THR A 409 -37.94 27.82 -4.51
N GLN A 410 -37.38 28.26 -5.63
CA GLN A 410 -37.91 29.33 -6.47
C GLN A 410 -38.33 28.78 -7.82
N TYR A 411 -39.56 29.08 -8.24
CA TYR A 411 -40.12 28.59 -9.49
C TYR A 411 -39.99 29.60 -10.63
N SER A 412 -39.90 29.08 -11.85
CA SER A 412 -40.05 29.86 -13.07
C SER A 412 -41.50 30.27 -13.32
N PRO A 413 -41.77 31.18 -14.27
CA PRO A 413 -43.13 31.61 -14.59
C PRO A 413 -44.09 30.48 -14.97
N SER A 414 -43.62 29.40 -15.62
CA SER A 414 -44.45 28.23 -15.94
C SER A 414 -44.75 27.34 -14.73
N GLY A 415 -43.96 27.45 -13.66
CA GLY A 415 -43.98 26.53 -12.52
C GLY A 415 -43.39 25.15 -12.80
N CYS A 416 -42.92 24.89 -14.03
CA CYS A 416 -42.32 23.60 -14.43
C CYS A 416 -40.79 23.60 -14.33
N SER A 417 -40.17 24.77 -14.21
CA SER A 417 -38.74 24.93 -13.95
C SER A 417 -38.55 25.55 -12.57
N SER A 418 -37.45 25.26 -11.88
CA SER A 418 -37.17 25.79 -10.55
C SER A 418 -35.69 25.72 -10.18
N TYR A 419 -35.30 26.43 -9.12
CA TYR A 419 -33.96 26.33 -8.54
C TYR A 419 -34.00 26.36 -7.01
N ILE A 420 -32.92 25.85 -6.43
CA ILE A 420 -32.59 25.95 -5.00
C ILE A 420 -31.14 26.41 -4.84
N THR A 421 -30.86 27.06 -3.72
CA THR A 421 -29.50 27.30 -3.24
C THR A 421 -29.27 26.54 -1.94
N TYR A 422 -28.11 25.94 -1.78
CA TYR A 422 -27.79 25.15 -0.58
C TYR A 422 -26.30 25.22 -0.29
N GLU A 423 -25.93 25.02 0.97
CA GLU A 423 -24.55 25.07 1.42
C GLU A 423 -23.97 23.65 1.51
N ALA A 424 -22.75 23.46 1.04
CA ALA A 424 -22.04 22.20 1.13
C ALA A 424 -20.52 22.44 1.10
N GLY A 425 -19.78 21.75 1.98
CA GLY A 425 -18.34 21.95 2.12
C GLY A 425 -17.98 23.43 2.26
N SER A 426 -17.08 23.92 1.40
CA SER A 426 -16.63 25.32 1.43
C SER A 426 -17.56 26.31 0.72
N TYR A 427 -18.58 25.86 0.00
CA TYR A 427 -19.29 26.69 -0.99
C TYR A 427 -20.82 26.71 -0.81
N THR A 428 -21.45 27.76 -1.32
CA THR A 428 -22.90 27.80 -1.55
C THR A 428 -23.19 27.50 -3.02
N TYR A 429 -23.91 26.42 -3.27
CA TYR A 429 -24.25 25.90 -4.58
C TYR A 429 -25.58 26.42 -5.10
N LEU A 430 -25.74 26.38 -6.43
CA LEU A 430 -27.01 26.53 -7.13
C LEU A 430 -27.33 25.21 -7.85
N ALA A 431 -28.50 24.63 -7.59
CA ALA A 431 -29.07 23.61 -8.46
C ALA A 431 -30.31 24.20 -9.16
N VAL A 432 -30.34 24.10 -10.48
CA VAL A 432 -31.43 24.65 -11.31
C VAL A 432 -31.87 23.62 -12.33
N ASN A 433 -33.19 23.43 -12.42
CA ASN A 433 -33.80 22.62 -13.45
C ASN A 433 -34.47 23.50 -14.51
N LEU A 434 -34.38 23.09 -15.77
CA LEU A 434 -35.14 23.65 -16.89
C LEU A 434 -36.04 22.56 -17.46
N SER A 435 -37.36 22.78 -17.48
CA SER A 435 -38.28 21.75 -17.94
C SER A 435 -38.03 21.37 -19.41
N MET A 436 -37.95 20.07 -19.71
CA MET A 436 -37.74 19.54 -21.07
C MET A 436 -38.73 20.08 -22.13
N ARG A 437 -39.98 20.41 -21.75
CA ARG A 437 -40.99 20.94 -22.67
C ARG A 437 -40.83 22.41 -23.00
N HIS A 438 -39.99 23.12 -22.26
CA HIS A 438 -39.86 24.57 -22.31
C HIS A 438 -38.43 25.06 -22.60
N VAL A 439 -37.52 24.15 -22.96
CA VAL A 439 -36.12 24.49 -23.28
C VAL A 439 -36.02 25.55 -24.39
N THR A 440 -36.98 25.57 -25.32
CA THR A 440 -37.04 26.57 -26.41
C THR A 440 -38.08 27.69 -26.18
N ASP A 441 -38.77 27.68 -25.03
CA ASP A 441 -39.67 28.77 -24.65
C ASP A 441 -38.87 30.02 -24.25
N LYS A 442 -39.25 31.17 -24.80
CA LYS A 442 -38.50 32.42 -24.62
C LYS A 442 -38.58 32.96 -23.19
N ALA A 443 -39.73 32.83 -22.53
CA ALA A 443 -39.90 33.36 -21.18
C ALA A 443 -39.14 32.48 -20.17
N GLU A 444 -39.18 31.16 -20.36
CA GLU A 444 -38.45 30.19 -19.54
C GLU A 444 -36.93 30.31 -19.74
N THR A 445 -36.46 30.40 -20.98
CA THR A 445 -35.04 30.63 -21.26
C THR A 445 -34.54 31.96 -20.68
N ALA A 446 -35.33 33.04 -20.81
CA ALA A 446 -34.95 34.33 -20.23
C ALA A 446 -34.89 34.29 -18.70
N TRP A 447 -35.82 33.56 -18.06
CA TRP A 447 -35.76 33.32 -16.62
C TRP A 447 -34.51 32.52 -16.24
N PHE A 448 -34.19 31.46 -16.98
CA PHE A 448 -33.02 30.62 -16.72
C PHE A 448 -31.71 31.41 -16.85
N GLU A 449 -31.53 32.19 -17.93
CA GLU A 449 -30.38 33.09 -18.10
C GLU A 449 -30.31 34.15 -16.99
N ASN A 450 -31.45 34.66 -16.52
CA ASN A 450 -31.50 35.58 -15.40
C ASN A 450 -31.04 34.93 -14.09
N VAL A 451 -31.47 33.69 -13.81
CA VAL A 451 -30.98 32.92 -12.65
C VAL A 451 -29.47 32.75 -12.72
N LEU A 452 -28.92 32.28 -13.84
CA LEU A 452 -27.48 32.11 -14.01
C LEU A 452 -26.71 33.45 -13.88
N SER A 453 -27.20 34.53 -14.49
CA SER A 453 -26.50 35.83 -14.42
C SER A 453 -26.54 36.47 -13.04
N THR A 454 -27.55 36.19 -12.22
CA THR A 454 -27.67 36.74 -10.85
C THR A 454 -26.94 35.91 -9.79
N HIS A 455 -26.49 34.70 -10.14
CA HIS A 455 -25.78 33.78 -9.24
C HIS A 455 -24.41 33.37 -9.80
N GLN A 456 -23.68 34.31 -10.41
CA GLN A 456 -22.39 34.03 -11.06
C GLN A 456 -21.30 33.52 -10.11
N ASN A 457 -21.44 33.73 -8.80
CA ASN A 457 -20.53 33.24 -7.77
C ASN A 457 -21.02 31.96 -7.08
N TYR A 458 -22.04 31.28 -7.59
CA TYR A 458 -22.54 30.02 -7.02
C TYR A 458 -22.13 28.87 -7.96
N PRO A 459 -21.27 27.92 -7.55
CA PRO A 459 -21.04 26.70 -8.30
C PRO A 459 -22.38 26.06 -8.68
N THR A 460 -22.60 25.88 -9.98
CA THR A 460 -23.93 25.57 -10.51
C THR A 460 -24.00 24.19 -11.15
N ILE A 461 -25.00 23.43 -10.72
CA ILE A 461 -25.47 22.20 -11.36
C ILE A 461 -26.74 22.54 -12.13
N VAL A 462 -26.78 22.17 -13.40
CA VAL A 462 -27.96 22.31 -14.25
C VAL A 462 -28.52 20.93 -14.55
N THR A 463 -29.83 20.79 -14.40
CA THR A 463 -30.55 19.58 -14.79
C THR A 463 -31.73 19.91 -15.71
N SER A 464 -32.11 18.93 -16.51
CA SER A 464 -33.36 18.83 -17.24
C SER A 464 -33.62 17.35 -17.40
N HIS A 465 -34.88 16.94 -17.49
CA HIS A 465 -35.20 15.53 -17.73
C HIS A 465 -34.50 15.00 -18.99
N ASP A 466 -34.52 15.77 -20.08
CA ASP A 466 -33.81 15.47 -21.32
C ASP A 466 -32.60 16.42 -21.51
N VAL A 467 -31.38 15.90 -21.30
CA VAL A 467 -30.10 16.58 -21.57
C VAL A 467 -29.17 15.68 -22.39
N GLN A 468 -29.06 14.41 -22.02
CA GLN A 468 -28.20 13.45 -22.71
C GLN A 468 -29.04 12.39 -23.43
N ASN A 469 -28.44 11.79 -24.45
CA ASN A 469 -28.89 10.60 -25.14
C ASN A 469 -27.71 9.62 -25.22
N CYS A 470 -27.96 8.32 -25.38
CA CYS A 470 -26.93 7.29 -25.44
C CYS A 470 -27.00 6.48 -26.75
N SER A 471 -26.10 5.51 -26.89
CA SER A 471 -26.16 4.52 -27.96
C SER A 471 -27.11 3.38 -27.56
N ASP A 472 -27.92 2.90 -28.52
CA ASP A 472 -28.81 1.75 -28.33
C ASP A 472 -28.02 0.48 -27.97
N ALA A 473 -26.79 0.32 -28.46
CA ALA A 473 -25.95 -0.88 -28.23
C ALA A 473 -24.91 -0.70 -27.11
N SER A 474 -24.63 0.55 -26.72
CA SER A 474 -23.66 0.94 -25.69
C SER A 474 -24.25 2.06 -24.81
N PRO A 475 -25.07 1.74 -23.80
CA PRO A 475 -25.81 2.75 -23.03
C PRO A 475 -24.94 3.70 -22.20
N SER A 476 -23.63 3.44 -22.09
CA SER A 476 -22.64 4.36 -21.51
C SER A 476 -22.01 5.34 -22.50
N ASP A 477 -22.18 5.11 -23.80
CA ASP A 477 -21.68 6.02 -24.85
C ASP A 477 -22.69 7.15 -25.04
N ILE A 478 -22.55 8.19 -24.24
CA ILE A 478 -23.48 9.32 -24.19
C ILE A 478 -23.07 10.47 -25.12
N ARG A 479 -24.04 11.34 -25.40
CA ARG A 479 -23.89 12.62 -26.10
C ARG A 479 -25.03 13.53 -25.72
N LEU A 480 -24.87 14.84 -25.90
CA LEU A 480 -25.99 15.78 -25.78
C LEU A 480 -27.17 15.38 -26.69
N SER A 481 -28.38 15.44 -26.14
CA SER A 481 -29.63 15.34 -26.90
C SER A 481 -29.91 16.64 -27.66
N SER A 482 -31.01 16.70 -28.41
CA SER A 482 -31.43 17.96 -29.04
C SER A 482 -31.76 19.04 -28.01
N ASN A 483 -32.46 18.69 -26.93
CA ASN A 483 -32.70 19.62 -25.83
C ASN A 483 -31.41 19.95 -25.07
N GLY A 484 -30.56 18.96 -24.82
CA GLY A 484 -29.25 19.17 -24.22
C GLY A 484 -28.37 20.12 -25.00
N GLN A 485 -28.42 20.08 -26.34
CA GLN A 485 -27.68 21.00 -27.19
C GLN A 485 -28.17 22.45 -27.04
N GLU A 486 -29.47 22.67 -26.89
CA GLU A 486 -30.03 24.01 -26.64
C GLU A 486 -29.65 24.52 -25.24
N ILE A 487 -29.72 23.67 -24.23
CA ILE A 487 -29.23 24.00 -22.87
C ILE A 487 -27.74 24.33 -22.90
N TRP A 488 -26.93 23.51 -23.58
CA TRP A 488 -25.49 23.70 -23.72
C TRP A 488 -25.14 25.04 -24.37
N ASN A 489 -25.89 25.44 -25.41
CA ASN A 489 -25.71 26.73 -26.09
C ASN A 489 -25.85 27.93 -25.14
N ILE A 490 -26.61 27.78 -24.06
CA ILE A 490 -26.78 28.80 -23.01
C ILE A 490 -25.68 28.67 -21.96
N VAL A 491 -25.59 27.51 -21.31
CA VAL A 491 -24.81 27.32 -20.07
C VAL A 491 -23.30 27.40 -20.28
N LYS A 492 -22.79 27.08 -21.48
CA LYS A 492 -21.34 27.18 -21.77
C LYS A 492 -20.78 28.60 -21.62
N ARG A 493 -21.65 29.62 -21.64
CA ARG A 493 -21.28 31.03 -21.45
C ARG A 493 -21.13 31.42 -19.98
N TYR A 494 -21.55 30.55 -19.06
CA TYR A 494 -21.65 30.81 -17.63
C TYR A 494 -20.63 29.96 -16.89
N ASN A 495 -19.50 30.58 -16.53
CA ASN A 495 -18.36 29.85 -15.98
C ASN A 495 -18.66 29.13 -14.66
N GLN A 496 -19.66 29.54 -13.90
CA GLN A 496 -20.03 28.86 -12.66
C GLN A 496 -20.68 27.48 -12.89
N VAL A 497 -21.19 27.22 -14.09
CA VAL A 497 -21.75 25.90 -14.44
C VAL A 497 -20.60 24.93 -14.63
N PHE A 498 -20.60 23.86 -13.85
CA PHE A 498 -19.54 22.83 -13.88
C PHE A 498 -20.11 21.41 -14.04
N PHE A 499 -21.42 21.24 -13.96
CA PHE A 499 -22.08 19.93 -13.97
C PHE A 499 -23.44 20.00 -14.66
N LEU A 500 -23.70 19.06 -15.57
CA LEU A 500 -24.99 18.82 -16.22
C LEU A 500 -25.42 17.39 -15.96
N ILE A 501 -26.69 17.17 -15.63
CA ILE A 501 -27.23 15.82 -15.44
C ILE A 501 -28.70 15.71 -15.82
N GLY A 502 -29.05 14.62 -16.50
CA GLY A 502 -30.40 14.30 -16.93
C GLY A 502 -30.69 12.80 -16.94
N GLY A 503 -31.94 12.48 -17.27
CA GLY A 503 -32.50 11.13 -17.38
C GLY A 503 -33.03 10.88 -18.79
N HIS A 504 -34.28 10.39 -18.92
CA HIS A 504 -35.04 10.22 -20.17
C HIS A 504 -34.55 9.12 -21.12
N SER A 505 -33.23 8.97 -21.25
CA SER A 505 -32.59 7.99 -22.12
C SER A 505 -32.01 6.86 -21.28
N HIS A 506 -32.65 5.68 -21.31
CA HIS A 506 -32.23 4.52 -20.53
C HIS A 506 -30.75 4.15 -20.75
N GLY A 507 -29.93 4.44 -19.74
CA GLY A 507 -28.49 4.29 -19.76
C GLY A 507 -27.80 5.12 -18.68
N ALA A 508 -26.50 4.90 -18.54
CA ALA A 508 -25.68 5.67 -17.61
C ALA A 508 -24.28 5.85 -18.15
N GLY A 509 -23.79 7.09 -18.13
CA GLY A 509 -22.50 7.44 -18.71
C GLY A 509 -22.16 8.91 -18.47
N GLU A 510 -20.95 9.28 -18.83
CA GLU A 510 -20.41 10.61 -18.62
C GLU A 510 -19.55 11.06 -19.79
N GLU A 511 -19.54 12.37 -20.04
CA GLU A 511 -18.64 13.05 -20.98
C GLU A 511 -18.15 14.37 -20.39
N ILE A 512 -16.97 14.82 -20.81
CA ILE A 512 -16.44 16.14 -20.44
C ILE A 512 -16.66 17.11 -21.59
N LEU A 513 -17.41 18.17 -21.31
CA LEU A 513 -17.56 19.33 -22.18
C LEU A 513 -16.62 20.46 -21.73
N VAL A 514 -16.34 21.42 -22.61
CA VAL A 514 -15.50 22.59 -22.31
C VAL A 514 -16.28 23.87 -22.56
N ASN A 515 -16.42 24.70 -21.52
CA ASN A 515 -17.17 25.94 -21.60
C ASN A 515 -16.38 27.06 -22.32
N ASP A 516 -17.01 28.21 -22.57
CA ASP A 516 -16.40 29.34 -23.29
C ASP A 516 -15.23 29.99 -22.52
N ALA A 517 -15.11 29.72 -21.22
CA ALA A 517 -13.98 30.13 -20.37
C ALA A 517 -12.81 29.13 -20.39
N GLY A 518 -12.94 28.00 -21.10
CA GLY A 518 -11.92 26.95 -21.19
C GLY A 518 -11.93 25.95 -20.03
N ASN A 519 -12.95 25.99 -19.16
CA ASN A 519 -13.08 25.08 -18.02
C ASN A 519 -13.97 23.88 -18.34
N GLN A 520 -13.70 22.77 -17.66
CA GLN A 520 -14.46 21.53 -17.80
C GLN A 520 -15.88 21.67 -17.22
N VAL A 521 -16.83 21.01 -17.89
CA VAL A 521 -18.20 20.79 -17.43
C VAL A 521 -18.48 19.29 -17.57
N ILE A 522 -18.78 18.64 -16.44
CA ILE A 522 -19.10 17.21 -16.39
C ILE A 522 -20.55 17.04 -16.86
N SER A 523 -20.79 16.27 -17.91
CA SER A 523 -22.13 15.95 -18.43
C SER A 523 -22.42 14.48 -18.14
N VAL A 524 -23.52 14.19 -17.45
CA VAL A 524 -23.84 12.86 -16.93
C VAL A 524 -25.24 12.45 -17.34
N LEU A 525 -25.39 11.25 -17.87
CA LEU A 525 -26.66 10.56 -18.01
C LEU A 525 -26.81 9.57 -16.86
N ALA A 526 -27.97 9.55 -16.21
CA ALA A 526 -28.33 8.52 -15.27
C ALA A 526 -29.81 8.19 -15.43
N ASP A 527 -30.11 7.02 -15.97
CA ASP A 527 -31.45 6.47 -16.10
C ASP A 527 -31.38 4.95 -15.95
N TYR A 528 -32.06 4.43 -14.93
CA TYR A 528 -32.07 3.00 -14.57
C TYR A 528 -33.48 2.37 -14.68
N GLN A 529 -34.44 3.06 -15.30
CA GLN A 529 -35.88 2.74 -15.17
C GLN A 529 -36.28 1.31 -15.57
N PHE A 530 -35.50 0.66 -16.45
CA PHE A 530 -35.75 -0.72 -16.91
C PHE A 530 -34.86 -1.78 -16.24
N ALA A 531 -34.03 -1.38 -15.27
CA ALA A 531 -33.27 -2.33 -14.48
C ALA A 531 -34.17 -3.10 -13.50
N TYR A 532 -33.58 -4.08 -12.80
CA TYR A 532 -34.25 -4.92 -11.81
C TYR A 532 -35.12 -4.10 -10.85
N ASN A 533 -36.33 -4.57 -10.51
CA ASN A 533 -37.30 -3.86 -9.67
C ASN A 533 -37.62 -2.39 -10.09
N GLY A 534 -37.58 -2.08 -11.39
CA GLY A 534 -37.89 -0.74 -11.91
C GLY A 534 -36.76 0.27 -11.72
N GLY A 535 -35.53 -0.22 -11.55
CA GLY A 535 -34.36 0.59 -11.20
C GLY A 535 -33.71 0.23 -9.86
N ASN A 536 -34.34 -0.64 -9.07
CA ASN A 536 -33.88 -1.10 -7.74
C ASN A 536 -33.51 0.04 -6.78
N ALA A 537 -34.13 1.21 -6.97
CA ALA A 537 -33.72 2.48 -6.35
C ALA A 537 -32.21 2.77 -6.46
N PHE A 538 -31.60 2.45 -7.59
CA PHE A 538 -30.28 2.97 -7.95
C PHE A 538 -30.37 4.48 -8.14
N LEU A 539 -29.56 5.20 -7.39
CA LEU A 539 -29.42 6.65 -7.43
C LEU A 539 -28.00 7.00 -7.85
N LYS A 540 -27.82 8.16 -8.47
CA LYS A 540 -26.48 8.67 -8.77
C LYS A 540 -26.00 9.54 -7.62
N PHE A 541 -24.94 9.12 -6.94
CA PHE A 541 -24.26 9.91 -5.93
C PHE A 541 -23.11 10.65 -6.59
N ALA A 542 -23.06 11.97 -6.39
CA ALA A 542 -21.89 12.80 -6.68
C ALA A 542 -21.28 13.24 -5.35
N GLU A 543 -20.15 12.62 -5.02
CA GLU A 543 -19.37 12.95 -3.84
C GLU A 543 -18.29 13.96 -4.21
N PHE A 544 -18.19 15.03 -3.42
CA PHE A 544 -17.22 16.10 -3.59
C PHE A 544 -16.17 16.00 -2.49
N ASP A 545 -14.95 15.65 -2.90
CA ASP A 545 -13.79 15.50 -2.02
C ASP A 545 -12.84 16.68 -2.27
N GLU A 546 -13.07 17.76 -1.52
CA GLU A 546 -12.23 18.96 -1.59
C GLU A 546 -10.81 18.69 -1.09
N ALA A 547 -10.61 17.72 -0.18
CA ALA A 547 -9.30 17.44 0.39
C ALA A 547 -8.35 16.89 -0.67
N HIS A 548 -8.84 16.00 -1.51
CA HIS A 548 -8.09 15.35 -2.59
C HIS A 548 -8.30 15.98 -3.96
N ASN A 549 -9.15 17.01 -4.07
CA ASN A 549 -9.55 17.62 -5.35
C ASN A 549 -10.18 16.60 -6.30
N LYS A 550 -11.19 15.87 -5.81
CA LYS A 550 -11.90 14.85 -6.58
C LYS A 550 -13.41 15.06 -6.58
N ILE A 551 -14.04 14.68 -7.69
CA ILE A 551 -15.49 14.41 -7.73
C ILE A 551 -15.67 12.93 -8.06
N ASN A 552 -16.33 12.19 -7.18
CA ASN A 552 -16.61 10.77 -7.36
C ASN A 552 -18.09 10.58 -7.70
N LEU A 553 -18.35 10.02 -8.87
CA LEU A 553 -19.69 9.57 -9.26
C LEU A 553 -19.84 8.10 -8.96
N SER A 554 -20.92 7.71 -8.29
CA SER A 554 -21.25 6.31 -8.05
C SER A 554 -22.74 6.03 -8.19
N THR A 555 -23.09 4.90 -8.80
CA THR A 555 -24.46 4.37 -8.81
C THR A 555 -24.64 3.50 -7.59
N PHE A 556 -25.45 3.95 -6.63
CA PHE A 556 -25.68 3.29 -5.35
C PHE A 556 -27.17 3.05 -5.13
N SER A 557 -27.55 1.88 -4.61
CA SER A 557 -28.92 1.58 -4.18
C SER A 557 -29.02 1.61 -2.66
N PRO A 558 -29.62 2.68 -2.08
CA PRO A 558 -29.97 2.69 -0.66
C PRO A 558 -30.89 1.54 -0.27
N TYR A 559 -31.82 1.14 -1.15
CA TYR A 559 -32.70 0.00 -0.91
C TYR A 559 -31.91 -1.29 -0.75
N ALA A 560 -31.07 -1.64 -1.73
CA ALA A 560 -30.28 -2.87 -1.66
C ALA A 560 -29.40 -2.87 -0.42
N TYR A 561 -28.83 -1.73 -0.03
CA TYR A 561 -28.02 -1.59 1.19
C TYR A 561 -28.77 -1.98 2.48
N THR A 562 -30.08 -1.75 2.55
CA THR A 562 -30.89 -2.12 3.72
C THR A 562 -31.18 -3.62 3.83
N LEU A 563 -30.99 -4.39 2.75
CA LEU A 563 -31.31 -5.81 2.73
C LEU A 563 -30.20 -6.64 3.43
N PRO A 564 -30.57 -7.57 4.33
CA PRO A 564 -29.65 -8.61 4.80
C PRO A 564 -29.06 -9.41 3.63
N LEU A 565 -27.83 -9.91 3.79
CA LEU A 565 -27.13 -10.63 2.71
C LEU A 565 -27.89 -11.88 2.26
N GLU A 566 -28.59 -12.56 3.16
CA GLU A 566 -29.44 -13.72 2.85
C GLU A 566 -30.69 -13.40 2.02
N ASP A 567 -31.17 -12.15 2.06
CA ASP A 567 -32.38 -11.70 1.36
C ASP A 567 -32.04 -11.10 -0.01
N LYS A 568 -30.77 -10.76 -0.26
CA LYS A 568 -30.30 -10.21 -1.53
C LYS A 568 -30.33 -11.25 -2.64
N THR A 569 -30.91 -10.88 -3.78
CA THR A 569 -30.67 -11.57 -5.05
C THR A 569 -29.31 -11.17 -5.63
N PHE A 570 -28.90 -11.79 -6.74
CA PHE A 570 -27.71 -11.37 -7.49
C PHE A 570 -27.77 -9.90 -7.93
N PHE A 571 -28.97 -9.37 -8.18
CA PHE A 571 -29.20 -8.01 -8.67
C PHE A 571 -29.31 -6.98 -7.53
N ASP A 572 -29.40 -7.42 -6.29
CA ASP A 572 -29.42 -6.56 -5.10
C ASP A 572 -27.99 -6.20 -4.67
N VAL A 573 -27.33 -5.43 -5.51
CA VAL A 573 -25.99 -4.87 -5.27
C VAL A 573 -26.09 -3.48 -4.67
N ASN A 574 -25.24 -3.18 -3.69
CA ASN A 574 -25.15 -1.83 -3.11
C ASN A 574 -24.64 -0.84 -4.14
N TYR A 575 -23.58 -1.18 -4.86
CA TYR A 575 -22.99 -0.36 -5.92
C TYR A 575 -23.00 -1.12 -7.26
N MET A 576 -23.43 -0.47 -8.33
CA MET A 576 -23.21 -1.00 -9.67
C MET A 576 -21.75 -0.78 -10.10
N THR A 577 -21.21 -1.71 -10.88
CA THR A 577 -19.87 -1.61 -11.46
C THR A 577 -19.93 -1.38 -12.98
N GLY A 578 -18.77 -1.09 -13.58
CA GLY A 578 -18.65 -0.83 -15.02
C GLY A 578 -18.78 0.64 -15.40
N GLN A 579 -18.56 0.91 -16.68
CA GLN A 579 -18.59 2.26 -17.26
C GLN A 579 -19.95 2.92 -17.02
N GLY A 580 -19.97 4.21 -16.66
CA GLY A 580 -21.20 4.93 -16.32
C GLY A 580 -21.69 4.75 -14.88
N ASN A 581 -21.17 3.76 -14.15
CA ASN A 581 -21.60 3.48 -12.78
C ASN A 581 -20.62 3.93 -11.70
N TYR A 582 -19.33 4.06 -12.03
CA TYR A 582 -18.34 4.64 -11.14
C TYR A 582 -17.29 5.41 -11.94
N THR A 583 -17.10 6.69 -11.61
CA THR A 583 -16.08 7.54 -12.26
C THR A 583 -15.54 8.56 -11.28
N GLU A 584 -14.21 8.69 -11.24
CA GLU A 584 -13.50 9.70 -10.45
C GLU A 584 -12.94 10.78 -11.39
N PHE A 585 -13.17 12.05 -11.05
CA PHE A 585 -12.65 13.20 -11.79
C PHE A 585 -11.66 13.99 -10.94
N ASP A 586 -10.51 14.35 -11.54
CA ASP A 586 -9.63 15.39 -10.99
C ASP A 586 -10.32 16.75 -11.09
N PHE A 587 -10.50 17.44 -9.96
CA PHE A 587 -11.22 18.70 -9.90
C PHE A 587 -10.66 19.61 -8.80
N ASP A 588 -9.83 20.59 -9.17
CA ASP A 588 -9.31 21.60 -8.26
C ASP A 588 -10.39 22.62 -7.89
N PHE A 589 -11.09 22.37 -6.78
CA PHE A 589 -12.18 23.20 -6.28
C PHE A 589 -11.75 24.65 -6.01
N ALA A 590 -10.59 24.84 -5.38
CA ALA A 590 -10.12 26.16 -4.96
C ALA A 590 -9.89 27.06 -6.16
N THR A 591 -9.24 26.53 -7.21
CA THR A 591 -9.03 27.26 -8.46
C THR A 591 -10.34 27.40 -9.25
N ARG A 592 -11.12 26.31 -9.35
CA ARG A 592 -12.32 26.28 -10.19
C ARG A 592 -13.44 27.18 -9.68
N PHE A 593 -13.51 27.36 -8.37
CA PHE A 593 -14.51 28.16 -7.66
C PHE A 593 -13.87 29.38 -6.97
N GLU A 594 -12.80 29.93 -7.54
CA GLU A 594 -12.22 31.19 -7.07
C GLU A 594 -13.29 32.31 -7.07
N GLY A 595 -13.48 32.96 -5.92
CA GLY A 595 -14.48 34.01 -5.74
C GLY A 595 -15.93 33.50 -5.58
N ALA A 596 -16.13 32.19 -5.44
CA ALA A 596 -17.44 31.63 -5.13
C ALA A 596 -17.96 32.09 -3.76
N GLN A 597 -19.28 32.08 -3.61
CA GLN A 597 -19.96 32.37 -2.36
C GLN A 597 -19.60 31.30 -1.33
N PRO A 598 -18.96 31.66 -0.20
CA PRO A 598 -18.61 30.68 0.83
C PRO A 598 -19.86 30.19 1.56
N SER A 599 -19.84 28.93 2.00
CA SER A 599 -20.83 28.41 2.97
C SER A 599 -20.61 29.03 4.36
N ALA A 600 -21.61 28.93 5.25
CA ALA A 600 -21.44 29.32 6.65
C ALA A 600 -20.41 28.45 7.38
N ALA A 601 -20.20 27.21 6.91
CA ALA A 601 -19.24 26.26 7.46
C ALA A 601 -17.84 26.35 6.82
N ALA A 602 -17.60 27.28 5.88
CA ALA A 602 -16.37 27.29 5.08
C ALA A 602 -15.09 27.32 5.91
N GLU A 603 -15.03 28.11 6.99
CA GLU A 603 -13.85 28.15 7.87
C GLU A 603 -13.62 26.80 8.58
N ALA A 604 -14.68 26.17 9.08
CA ALA A 604 -14.60 24.84 9.70
C ALA A 604 -14.21 23.77 8.68
N GLN A 605 -14.74 23.85 7.46
CA GLN A 605 -14.35 22.97 6.37
C GLN A 605 -12.87 23.13 6.04
N GLN A 606 -12.35 24.36 5.93
CA GLN A 606 -10.92 24.57 5.66
C GLN A 606 -10.02 23.97 6.75
N GLU A 607 -10.43 23.97 8.01
CA GLU A 607 -9.72 23.27 9.08
C GLU A 607 -9.74 21.74 8.88
N ILE A 608 -10.89 21.17 8.51
CA ILE A 608 -11.01 19.73 8.16
C ILE A 608 -10.06 19.39 7.00
N LEU A 609 -10.08 20.18 5.92
CA LEU A 609 -9.20 19.97 4.76
C LEU A 609 -7.73 20.07 5.13
N HIS A 610 -7.37 21.02 6.00
CA HIS A 610 -6.01 21.17 6.50
C HIS A 610 -5.55 19.92 7.25
N ILE A 611 -6.39 19.40 8.14
CA ILE A 611 -6.08 18.19 8.92
C ILE A 611 -5.98 16.97 8.00
N VAL A 612 -6.96 16.72 7.12
CA VAL A 612 -6.94 15.58 6.19
C VAL A 612 -5.65 15.60 5.36
N ARG A 613 -5.40 16.70 4.65
CA ARG A 613 -4.19 16.85 3.81
C ARG A 613 -2.90 16.76 4.62
N GLY A 614 -2.90 17.29 5.83
CA GLY A 614 -1.77 17.21 6.75
C GLY A 614 -1.45 15.76 7.13
N ILE A 615 -2.46 14.96 7.47
CA ILE A 615 -2.33 13.54 7.76
C ILE A 615 -1.86 12.77 6.51
N ASP A 616 -2.42 13.06 5.34
CA ASP A 616 -2.01 12.40 4.09
C ASP A 616 -0.56 12.71 3.72
N ALA A 617 -0.10 13.93 4.00
CA ALA A 617 1.28 14.35 3.78
C ALA A 617 2.28 13.77 4.79
N LEU A 618 1.83 13.16 5.91
CA LEU A 618 2.75 12.52 6.86
C LEU A 618 3.55 11.40 6.16
N PRO A 619 4.87 11.34 6.37
CA PRO A 619 5.70 10.31 5.76
C PRO A 619 5.38 8.93 6.36
N GLU A 620 5.59 7.86 5.59
CA GLU A 620 5.42 6.48 6.09
C GLU A 620 6.38 6.16 7.25
N THR A 621 7.55 6.79 7.28
CA THR A 621 8.52 6.69 8.37
C THR A 621 8.56 8.00 9.14
N ILE A 622 8.05 7.98 10.36
CA ILE A 622 8.03 9.12 11.28
C ILE A 622 9.38 9.25 11.99
N THR A 623 9.88 10.48 12.15
CA THR A 623 11.09 10.82 12.89
C THR A 623 10.80 11.90 13.94
N LEU A 624 11.76 12.19 14.83
CA LEU A 624 11.61 13.30 15.79
C LEU A 624 11.52 14.68 15.12
N ALA A 625 11.94 14.83 13.86
CA ALA A 625 11.77 16.07 13.12
C ALA A 625 10.29 16.35 12.79
N ASP A 626 9.46 15.30 12.72
CA ASP A 626 8.04 15.40 12.39
C ASP A 626 7.16 15.64 13.63
N LYS A 627 7.76 15.64 14.83
CA LYS A 627 7.06 15.70 16.12
C LYS A 627 6.09 16.87 16.23
N GLU A 628 6.52 18.06 15.83
CA GLU A 628 5.69 19.26 15.93
C GLU A 628 4.45 19.14 15.04
N THR A 629 4.64 18.75 13.77
CA THR A 629 3.54 18.54 12.81
C THR A 629 2.57 17.46 13.28
N VAL A 630 3.06 16.30 13.71
CA VAL A 630 2.21 15.19 14.17
C VAL A 630 1.37 15.59 15.39
N LEU A 631 1.97 16.28 16.36
CA LEU A 631 1.26 16.69 17.57
C LEU A 631 0.28 17.84 17.33
N ASP A 632 0.61 18.80 16.45
CA ASP A 632 -0.32 19.87 16.04
C ASP A 632 -1.54 19.29 15.32
N LEU A 633 -1.33 18.37 14.36
CA LEU A 633 -2.43 17.66 13.69
C LEU A 633 -3.27 16.85 14.68
N ALA A 634 -2.63 16.17 15.65
CA ALA A 634 -3.34 15.41 16.69
C ALA A 634 -4.19 16.31 17.60
N GLU A 635 -3.68 17.48 17.99
CA GLU A 635 -4.42 18.45 18.81
C GLU A 635 -5.63 19.01 18.04
N ARG A 636 -5.43 19.43 16.78
CA ARG A 636 -6.49 19.91 15.90
C ARG A 636 -7.55 18.86 15.64
N PHE A 637 -7.12 17.64 15.28
CA PHE A 637 -8.01 16.50 15.09
C PHE A 637 -8.81 16.21 16.37
N ALA A 638 -8.18 16.20 17.54
CA ALA A 638 -8.85 15.96 18.81
C ALA A 638 -9.90 17.02 19.16
N ALA A 639 -9.72 18.27 18.68
CA ALA A 639 -10.67 19.36 18.87
C ALA A 639 -11.92 19.26 17.98
N LEU A 640 -11.93 18.40 16.96
CA LEU A 640 -13.09 18.18 16.10
C LEU A 640 -14.22 17.44 16.85
N PRO A 641 -15.49 17.72 16.50
CA PRO A 641 -16.65 16.94 16.97
C PRO A 641 -16.51 15.43 16.68
N GLU A 642 -17.08 14.57 17.53
CA GLU A 642 -16.96 13.10 17.40
C GLU A 642 -17.57 12.56 16.10
N ASP A 643 -18.70 13.11 15.68
CA ASP A 643 -19.36 12.82 14.41
C ASP A 643 -18.45 13.15 13.22
N VAL A 644 -17.79 14.32 13.26
CA VAL A 644 -16.82 14.71 12.21
C VAL A 644 -15.58 13.83 12.22
N LYS A 645 -15.08 13.42 13.40
CA LYS A 645 -13.90 12.54 13.49
C LYS A 645 -14.15 11.14 12.92
N ALA A 646 -15.37 10.64 13.03
CA ALA A 646 -15.75 9.32 12.51
C ALA A 646 -15.60 9.22 10.98
N ASP A 647 -15.64 10.36 10.29
CA ASP A 647 -15.56 10.47 8.85
C ASP A 647 -14.12 10.53 8.30
N PHE A 648 -13.10 10.62 9.17
CA PHE A 648 -11.70 10.69 8.75
C PHE A 648 -11.16 9.29 8.41
N ALA A 649 -11.20 8.95 7.12
CA ALA A 649 -10.64 7.69 6.61
C ALA A 649 -9.15 7.47 6.93
N ASN A 650 -8.39 8.54 7.17
CA ASN A 650 -6.95 8.49 7.48
C ASN A 650 -6.62 8.68 8.97
N ALA A 651 -7.62 8.69 9.87
CA ALA A 651 -7.41 8.88 11.31
C ALA A 651 -6.43 7.86 11.92
N ASP A 652 -6.47 6.60 11.46
CA ASP A 652 -5.54 5.55 11.89
C ASP A 652 -4.08 5.87 11.58
N LYS A 653 -3.82 6.57 10.47
CA LYS A 653 -2.46 7.00 10.08
C LYS A 653 -1.93 8.03 11.08
N LEU A 654 -2.76 8.97 11.50
CA LEU A 654 -2.40 9.95 12.53
C LEU A 654 -2.15 9.27 13.88
N ALA A 655 -3.02 8.35 14.29
CA ALA A 655 -2.86 7.59 15.53
C ALA A 655 -1.53 6.81 15.54
N ALA A 656 -1.21 6.11 14.45
CA ALA A 656 0.07 5.42 14.29
C ALA A 656 1.26 6.38 14.35
N ALA A 657 1.16 7.56 13.72
CA ALA A 657 2.24 8.56 13.77
C ALA A 657 2.48 9.10 15.19
N VAL A 658 1.41 9.35 15.95
CA VAL A 658 1.51 9.75 17.37
C VAL A 658 2.17 8.66 18.21
N GLU A 659 1.83 7.38 18.00
CA GLU A 659 2.50 6.27 18.66
C GLU A 659 3.99 6.19 18.33
N MET A 660 4.36 6.38 17.06
CA MET A 660 5.76 6.41 16.63
C MET A 660 6.53 7.57 17.28
N ILE A 661 5.97 8.78 17.31
CA ILE A 661 6.57 9.92 18.02
C ILE A 661 6.77 9.60 19.49
N ASN A 662 5.76 9.06 20.17
CA ASN A 662 5.86 8.69 21.58
C ASN A 662 6.91 7.60 21.83
N ALA A 663 7.13 6.69 20.87
CA ALA A 663 8.18 5.69 20.94
C ALA A 663 9.57 6.28 20.70
N LEU A 664 9.72 7.20 19.75
CA LEU A 664 10.96 7.89 19.44
C LEU A 664 11.40 8.89 20.53
N ASP A 665 10.44 9.50 21.21
CA ASP A 665 10.68 10.43 22.33
C ASP A 665 11.13 9.71 23.61
N LYS A 666 11.04 8.37 23.64
CA LYS A 666 11.57 7.57 24.75
C LYS A 666 13.09 7.43 24.63
N VAL A 667 13.76 7.82 25.70
CA VAL A 667 15.20 7.69 25.87
C VAL A 667 15.60 6.20 25.87
N ASN A 668 16.48 5.81 24.94
CA ASN A 668 16.96 4.44 24.78
C ASN A 668 18.25 4.21 25.57
N LYS A 669 18.16 3.37 26.61
CA LYS A 669 19.26 3.05 27.53
C LYS A 669 19.95 1.71 27.23
N THR A 670 19.51 0.98 26.20
CA THR A 670 19.95 -0.39 25.94
C THR A 670 21.48 -0.52 25.81
N ILE A 671 22.13 0.42 25.13
CA ILE A 671 23.60 0.40 24.97
C ILE A 671 24.28 0.69 26.29
N LEU A 672 23.85 1.73 27.01
CA LEU A 672 24.38 2.09 28.32
C LEU A 672 24.26 0.91 29.30
N ASP A 673 23.10 0.26 29.36
CA ASP A 673 22.87 -0.88 30.25
C ASP A 673 23.78 -2.06 29.90
N ARG A 674 23.98 -2.37 28.61
CA ARG A 674 24.93 -3.41 28.18
C ARG A 674 26.38 -3.09 28.54
N VAL A 675 26.78 -1.83 28.40
CA VAL A 675 28.14 -1.38 28.76
C VAL A 675 28.33 -1.44 30.28
N ILE A 676 27.31 -1.09 31.06
CA ILE A 676 27.30 -1.25 32.53
C ILE A 676 27.40 -2.73 32.90
N ASP A 677 26.64 -3.62 32.27
CA ASP A 677 26.70 -5.06 32.54
C ASP A 677 28.09 -5.64 32.25
N TYR A 678 28.70 -5.24 31.13
CA TYR A 678 30.06 -5.66 30.79
C TYR A 678 31.09 -5.12 31.80
N ALA A 679 31.01 -3.83 32.15
CA ALA A 679 31.87 -3.21 33.17
C ALA A 679 31.70 -3.88 34.54
N GLN A 680 30.47 -4.23 34.92
CA GLN A 680 30.18 -4.97 36.15
C GLN A 680 30.85 -6.35 36.13
N GLY A 681 30.82 -7.07 35.00
CA GLY A 681 31.53 -8.34 34.84
C GLY A 681 33.03 -8.22 35.09
N LEU A 682 33.67 -7.15 34.57
CA LEU A 682 35.11 -6.90 34.83
C LEU A 682 35.42 -6.65 36.31
N VAL A 683 34.52 -5.97 37.02
CA VAL A 683 34.63 -5.74 38.47
C VAL A 683 34.45 -7.04 39.25
N ASP A 684 33.41 -7.82 38.91
CA ASP A 684 33.08 -9.07 39.59
C ASP A 684 34.18 -10.13 39.39
N ASP A 685 34.83 -10.14 38.23
CA ASP A 685 35.97 -11.01 37.92
C ASP A 685 37.28 -10.56 38.61
N GLY A 686 37.28 -9.46 39.36
CA GLY A 686 38.45 -8.94 40.07
C GLY A 686 39.52 -8.33 39.17
N GLN A 687 39.20 -8.04 37.89
CA GLN A 687 40.18 -7.50 36.94
C GLN A 687 40.59 -6.05 37.27
N LEU A 688 39.74 -5.34 38.02
CA LEU A 688 40.02 -3.97 38.45
C LEU A 688 41.23 -3.88 39.41
N ASP A 689 41.42 -4.89 40.27
CA ASP A 689 42.46 -4.89 41.31
C ASP A 689 43.89 -4.91 40.73
N ALA A 690 44.05 -5.40 39.51
CA ALA A 690 45.34 -5.49 38.83
C ALA A 690 45.76 -4.17 38.14
N LEU A 691 44.82 -3.25 37.91
CA LEU A 691 45.08 -2.01 37.19
C LEU A 691 45.89 -1.03 38.04
N ILE A 692 46.55 -0.07 37.40
CA ILE A 692 47.19 1.04 38.10
C ILE A 692 46.13 1.89 38.84
N PRO A 693 46.42 2.41 40.06
CA PRO A 693 45.47 3.17 40.86
C PRO A 693 44.77 4.33 40.15
N SER A 694 45.46 5.08 39.28
CA SER A 694 44.82 6.16 38.52
C SER A 694 43.72 5.67 37.57
N VAL A 695 43.90 4.50 36.95
CA VAL A 695 42.89 3.87 36.08
C VAL A 695 41.75 3.28 36.90
N GLN A 696 42.03 2.68 38.06
CA GLN A 696 40.97 2.21 38.96
C GLN A 696 40.03 3.37 39.36
N GLN A 697 40.61 4.52 39.73
CA GLN A 697 39.85 5.69 40.13
C GLN A 697 39.01 6.27 38.99
N SER A 698 39.58 6.45 37.80
CA SER A 698 38.86 7.02 36.66
C SER A 698 37.79 6.08 36.11
N PHE A 699 38.04 4.76 36.11
CA PHE A 699 37.04 3.75 35.77
C PHE A 699 35.86 3.76 36.75
N GLN A 700 36.13 3.75 38.06
CA GLN A 700 35.07 3.75 39.07
C GLN A 700 34.16 4.99 38.94
N GLN A 701 34.73 6.17 38.69
CA GLN A 701 33.97 7.39 38.46
C GLN A 701 33.06 7.30 37.23
N ALA A 702 33.59 6.81 36.10
CA ALA A 702 32.80 6.64 34.88
C ALA A 702 31.70 5.57 35.06
N PHE A 703 32.00 4.51 35.79
CA PHE A 703 31.06 3.42 36.08
C PHE A 703 29.89 3.87 36.98
N ASP A 704 30.19 4.65 38.01
CA ASP A 704 29.17 5.20 38.90
C ASP A 704 28.29 6.23 38.19
N ASN A 705 28.88 7.11 37.36
CA ASN A 705 28.12 8.04 36.52
C ASN A 705 27.20 7.29 35.55
N ALA A 706 27.70 6.24 34.89
CA ALA A 706 26.90 5.40 34.00
C ALA A 706 25.69 4.79 34.70
N LYS A 707 25.89 4.20 35.90
CA LYS A 707 24.79 3.67 36.72
C LYS A 707 23.79 4.74 37.13
N GLN A 708 24.25 5.93 37.51
CA GLN A 708 23.39 7.03 37.89
C GLN A 708 22.52 7.53 36.73
N VAL A 709 23.11 7.67 35.54
CA VAL A 709 22.40 8.08 34.32
C VAL A 709 21.39 7.00 33.89
N SER A 710 21.77 5.72 33.95
CA SER A 710 20.85 4.60 33.67
C SER A 710 19.65 4.60 34.63
N ALA A 711 19.86 4.84 35.93
CA ALA A 711 18.78 4.88 36.92
C ALA A 711 17.88 6.15 36.85
N ASN A 712 18.36 7.23 36.24
CA ASN A 712 17.60 8.49 36.17
C ASN A 712 16.49 8.44 35.12
N ALA A 713 15.23 8.39 35.54
CA ALA A 713 14.06 8.36 34.64
C ALA A 713 13.93 9.60 33.73
N SER A 714 14.56 10.72 34.10
CA SER A 714 14.56 11.98 33.34
C SER A 714 15.87 12.23 32.59
N ALA A 715 16.77 11.25 32.48
CA ALA A 715 18.01 11.39 31.70
C ALA A 715 17.68 11.66 30.22
N THR A 716 18.38 12.60 29.59
CA THR A 716 18.26 12.84 28.14
C THR A 716 19.04 11.80 27.34
N GLN A 717 18.74 11.64 26.05
CA GLN A 717 19.50 10.73 25.18
C GLN A 717 20.99 11.11 25.12
N GLN A 718 21.32 12.41 25.09
CA GLN A 718 22.71 12.87 25.12
C GLN A 718 23.43 12.46 26.42
N GLN A 719 22.76 12.55 27.58
CA GLN A 719 23.34 12.11 28.84
C GLN A 719 23.62 10.60 28.85
N VAL A 720 22.70 9.81 28.30
CA VAL A 720 22.86 8.36 28.13
C VAL A 720 24.04 8.05 27.20
N ASP A 721 24.15 8.78 26.08
CA ASP A 721 25.20 8.61 25.09
C ASP A 721 26.59 8.95 25.66
N ASP A 722 26.70 10.09 26.33
CA ASP A 722 27.94 10.53 26.97
C ASP A 722 28.40 9.55 28.05
N ALA A 723 27.46 9.04 28.85
CA ALA A 723 27.75 8.11 29.93
C ALA A 723 28.32 6.78 29.42
N TRP A 724 27.74 6.18 28.37
CA TRP A 724 28.25 4.91 27.86
C TRP A 724 29.58 5.10 27.10
N MET A 725 29.77 6.21 26.37
CA MET A 725 31.04 6.52 25.71
C MET A 725 32.19 6.73 26.71
N GLN A 726 31.92 7.44 27.82
CA GLN A 726 32.89 7.63 28.90
C GLN A 726 33.28 6.29 29.53
N LEU A 727 32.31 5.45 29.89
CA LEU A 727 32.59 4.14 30.48
C LEU A 727 33.37 3.22 29.52
N MET A 728 33.03 3.20 28.22
CA MET A 728 33.80 2.46 27.21
C MET A 728 35.24 2.96 27.08
N THR A 729 35.46 4.26 27.21
CA THR A 729 36.82 4.84 27.19
C THR A 729 37.67 4.32 28.35
N GLU A 730 37.08 4.19 29.54
CA GLU A 730 37.77 3.63 30.71
C GLU A 730 37.97 2.11 30.60
N ILE A 731 37.00 1.37 30.05
CA ILE A 731 37.14 -0.06 29.74
C ILE A 731 38.37 -0.32 28.86
N HIS A 732 38.66 0.54 27.88
CA HIS A 732 39.84 0.40 27.03
C HIS A 732 41.19 0.58 27.77
N LYS A 733 41.18 1.07 29.02
CA LYS A 733 42.38 1.21 29.86
C LYS A 733 42.70 -0.04 30.70
N PHE A 734 41.96 -1.13 30.55
CA PHE A 734 42.22 -2.37 31.32
C PHE A 734 43.57 -3.05 31.00
N GLY A 735 44.34 -2.55 30.03
CA GLY A 735 45.71 -2.98 29.78
C GLY A 735 46.79 -2.29 30.65
N PHE A 736 46.47 -1.23 31.37
CA PHE A 736 47.42 -0.49 32.21
C PHE A 736 47.51 -1.14 33.61
N VAL A 737 48.30 -2.20 33.71
CA VAL A 737 48.48 -3.04 34.90
C VAL A 737 49.70 -2.60 35.70
N ALA A 738 49.60 -2.61 37.03
CA ALA A 738 50.71 -2.28 37.92
C ALA A 738 51.86 -3.30 37.77
N GLY A 739 53.10 -2.82 37.63
CA GLY A 739 54.26 -3.70 37.48
C GLY A 739 54.74 -4.30 38.80
N ASP A 740 55.29 -5.51 38.77
CA ASP A 740 55.89 -6.14 39.95
C ASP A 740 57.21 -5.45 40.33
N LYS A 741 57.22 -4.87 41.53
CA LYS A 741 58.35 -4.11 42.09
C LYS A 741 59.26 -4.94 42.98
N THR A 742 59.00 -6.23 43.16
CA THR A 742 59.72 -7.09 44.10
C THR A 742 61.22 -7.09 43.82
N GLN A 743 61.62 -7.28 42.56
CA GLN A 743 63.03 -7.31 42.17
C GLN A 743 63.70 -5.92 42.28
N LEU A 744 63.00 -4.85 41.86
CA LEU A 744 63.50 -3.49 41.96
C LEU A 744 63.71 -3.07 43.43
N SER A 745 62.77 -3.43 44.31
CA SER A 745 62.88 -3.20 45.76
C SER A 745 64.06 -3.96 46.38
N LEU A 746 64.30 -5.20 45.93
CA LEU A 746 65.46 -5.98 46.38
C LEU A 746 66.78 -5.36 45.91
N LEU A 747 66.86 -4.94 44.65
CA LEU A 747 68.02 -4.24 44.09
C LEU A 747 68.29 -2.92 44.82
N LEU A 748 67.25 -2.16 45.15
CA LEU A 748 67.36 -0.93 45.94
C LEU A 748 67.90 -1.20 47.35
N ALA A 749 67.45 -2.26 48.03
CA ALA A 749 67.97 -2.64 49.34
C ALA A 749 69.46 -3.05 49.28
N GLN A 750 69.86 -3.76 48.23
CA GLN A 750 71.26 -4.10 48.00
C GLN A 750 72.11 -2.86 47.67
N ALA A 751 71.59 -1.98 46.82
CA ALA A 751 72.22 -0.71 46.50
C ALA A 751 72.40 0.13 47.78
N GLU A 752 71.41 0.21 48.66
CA GLU A 752 71.53 0.92 49.93
C GLU A 752 72.68 0.37 50.81
N SER A 753 72.82 -0.95 50.88
CA SER A 753 73.95 -1.58 51.59
C SER A 753 75.31 -1.23 50.98
N ILE A 754 75.42 -1.11 49.66
CA ILE A 754 76.66 -0.70 48.97
C ILE A 754 76.91 0.80 49.20
N GLY A 755 75.85 1.61 49.11
CA GLY A 755 75.87 3.05 49.36
C GLY A 755 76.48 3.41 50.72
N ASN A 756 76.12 2.66 51.76
CA ASN A 756 76.65 2.82 53.13
C ASN A 756 78.15 2.54 53.28
N ARG A 757 78.81 1.99 52.25
CA ARG A 757 80.24 1.64 52.25
C ARG A 757 80.99 2.25 51.06
N LEU A 758 80.41 3.23 50.38
CA LEU A 758 80.99 3.88 49.18
C LEU A 758 82.41 4.41 49.41
N ASP A 759 82.80 4.79 50.63
CA ASP A 759 84.15 5.25 50.95
C ASP A 759 85.24 4.19 50.73
N SER A 760 84.86 2.91 50.73
CA SER A 760 85.76 1.77 50.42
C SER A 760 86.05 1.61 48.92
N TYR A 761 85.31 2.33 48.07
CA TYR A 761 85.41 2.30 46.61
C TYR A 761 86.16 3.53 46.07
N ILE A 762 86.80 3.38 44.91
CA ILE A 762 87.42 4.50 44.18
C ILE A 762 86.33 5.45 43.66
N GLU A 763 86.69 6.69 43.32
CA GLU A 763 85.70 7.70 42.91
C GLU A 763 84.98 7.38 41.59
N ALA A 764 85.62 6.63 40.68
CA ALA A 764 85.02 6.23 39.42
C ALA A 764 83.79 5.31 39.65
N GLY A 765 82.64 5.67 39.06
CA GLY A 765 81.39 4.91 39.12
C GLY A 765 80.42 5.28 40.26
N LYS A 766 80.84 6.10 41.24
CA LYS A 766 79.98 6.48 42.38
C LYS A 766 78.79 7.36 41.99
N GLN A 767 79.01 8.28 41.05
CA GLN A 767 77.98 9.24 40.61
C GLN A 767 76.89 8.52 39.80
N GLU A 768 77.29 7.63 38.89
CA GLU A 768 76.39 6.81 38.08
C GLU A 768 75.55 5.89 38.96
N PHE A 769 76.16 5.28 39.98
CA PHE A 769 75.47 4.47 40.99
C PHE A 769 74.42 5.27 41.77
N SER A 770 74.78 6.44 42.30
CA SER A 770 73.85 7.29 43.07
C SER A 770 72.67 7.77 42.22
N ALA A 771 72.92 8.15 40.96
CA ALA A 771 71.87 8.57 40.03
C ALA A 771 70.94 7.41 39.64
N ALA A 772 71.49 6.21 39.39
CA ALA A 772 70.70 5.03 39.09
C ALA A 772 69.83 4.61 40.29
N GLN A 773 70.36 4.70 41.51
CA GLN A 773 69.62 4.41 42.75
C GLN A 773 68.46 5.38 42.95
N GLN A 774 68.67 6.68 42.72
CA GLN A 774 67.60 7.68 42.83
C GLN A 774 66.49 7.47 41.77
N ALA A 775 66.86 7.19 40.53
CA ALA A 775 65.89 6.91 39.46
C ALA A 775 65.07 5.65 39.74
N ALA A 776 65.73 4.58 40.20
CA ALA A 776 65.08 3.35 40.64
C ALA A 776 64.14 3.59 41.83
N ALA A 777 64.54 4.39 42.82
CA ALA A 777 63.72 4.71 43.99
C ALA A 777 62.45 5.50 43.61
N ALA A 778 62.57 6.45 42.67
CA ALA A 778 61.43 7.22 42.17
C ALA A 778 60.36 6.32 41.53
N VAL A 779 60.76 5.43 40.61
CA VAL A 779 59.84 4.46 39.97
C VAL A 779 59.29 3.46 40.99
N ASN A 780 60.10 3.00 41.94
CA ASN A 780 59.64 2.09 42.98
C ASN A 780 58.56 2.73 43.87
N SER A 781 58.64 4.04 44.10
CA SER A 781 57.64 4.80 44.87
C SER A 781 56.38 5.20 44.09
N ASP A 782 56.40 5.15 42.76
CA ASP A 782 55.28 5.56 41.91
C ASP A 782 54.20 4.47 41.84
N PRO A 783 53.01 4.64 42.46
CA PRO A 783 51.98 3.62 42.50
C PRO A 783 51.45 3.21 41.10
N ASP A 784 51.63 4.04 40.08
CA ASP A 784 51.20 3.78 38.70
C ASP A 784 52.31 3.17 37.82
N ALA A 785 53.50 2.90 38.38
CA ALA A 785 54.61 2.33 37.61
C ALA A 785 54.24 0.96 37.02
N MET A 786 54.33 0.85 35.69
CA MET A 786 54.10 -0.38 34.95
C MET A 786 55.41 -1.16 34.78
N ALA A 787 55.32 -2.40 34.29
CA ALA A 787 56.49 -3.22 33.98
C ALA A 787 57.48 -2.51 33.02
N SER A 788 56.97 -1.73 32.07
CA SER A 788 57.77 -0.92 31.14
C SER A 788 58.58 0.19 31.82
N ASP A 789 58.14 0.67 32.98
CA ASP A 789 58.81 1.73 33.75
C ASP A 789 59.84 1.13 34.72
N ILE A 790 59.56 -0.07 35.25
CA ILE A 790 60.36 -0.77 36.26
C ILE A 790 61.62 -1.40 35.66
N GLN A 791 61.50 -2.12 34.54
CA GLN A 791 62.61 -2.90 33.99
C GLN A 791 63.86 -2.04 33.67
N PRO A 792 63.73 -0.89 32.96
CA PRO A 792 64.90 -0.11 32.58
C PRO A 792 65.68 0.47 33.77
N VAL A 793 64.98 0.84 34.85
CA VAL A 793 65.64 1.39 36.05
C VAL A 793 66.24 0.29 36.93
N ALA A 794 65.67 -0.91 36.94
CA ALA A 794 66.23 -2.08 37.60
C ALA A 794 67.57 -2.48 36.97
N ASP A 795 67.59 -2.60 35.64
CA ASP A 795 68.79 -2.96 34.88
C ASP A 795 69.90 -1.91 35.07
N ARG A 796 69.55 -0.63 34.96
CA ARG A 796 70.49 0.47 35.16
C ARG A 796 71.09 0.50 36.58
N LEU A 797 70.28 0.19 37.60
CA LEU A 797 70.76 0.13 38.98
C LEU A 797 71.73 -1.05 39.18
N LEU A 798 71.39 -2.23 38.66
CA LEU A 798 72.26 -3.40 38.73
C LEU A 798 73.60 -3.17 38.02
N ASP A 799 73.58 -2.62 36.81
CA ASP A 799 74.81 -2.29 36.07
C ASP A 799 75.69 -1.30 36.82
N ALA A 800 75.09 -0.27 37.41
CA ALA A 800 75.82 0.71 38.19
C ALA A 800 76.42 0.12 39.47
N MET A 801 75.72 -0.81 40.13
CA MET A 801 76.26 -1.58 41.27
C MET A 801 77.49 -2.42 40.87
N LEU A 802 77.44 -3.10 39.72
CA LEU A 802 78.51 -3.98 39.23
C LEU A 802 79.76 -3.21 38.77
N ASN A 803 79.63 -1.93 38.41
CA ASN A 803 80.74 -1.11 37.93
C ASN A 803 81.58 -0.46 39.04
N LEU A 804 81.16 -0.54 40.31
CA LEU A 804 81.95 -0.04 41.43
C LEU A 804 83.21 -0.90 41.66
N ARG A 805 84.34 -0.26 42.01
CA ARG A 805 85.62 -0.93 42.31
C ARG A 805 86.20 -0.53 43.68
N LEU A 806 86.62 -1.50 44.47
CA LEU A 806 87.23 -1.28 45.79
C LEU A 806 88.61 -0.62 45.64
N LYS A 807 89.03 0.17 46.63
CA LYS A 807 90.39 0.75 46.70
C LYS A 807 91.45 -0.36 46.90
N ALA A 808 92.64 -0.18 46.32
CA ALA A 808 93.79 -1.03 46.59
C ALA A 808 94.19 -0.94 48.08
N ASP A 809 94.59 -2.06 48.68
CA ASP A 809 95.17 -2.09 50.02
C ASP A 809 96.63 -1.63 49.97
N LYS A 810 96.89 -0.46 50.52
CA LYS A 810 98.23 0.15 50.53
C LYS A 810 98.90 0.08 51.90
N THR A 811 98.35 -0.66 52.85
CA THR A 811 98.85 -0.70 54.23
C THR A 811 100.32 -1.13 54.31
N LEU A 812 100.71 -2.14 53.52
CA LEU A 812 102.10 -2.60 53.44
C LEU A 812 103.01 -1.59 52.74
N LEU A 813 102.51 -0.92 51.69
CA LEU A 813 103.26 0.13 50.97
C LEU A 813 103.51 1.34 51.86
N ALA A 814 102.49 1.77 52.62
CA ALA A 814 102.61 2.82 53.61
C ALA A 814 103.66 2.49 54.68
N SER A 815 103.65 1.25 55.16
CA SER A 815 104.60 0.77 56.17
C SER A 815 106.03 0.74 55.62
N ALA A 816 106.23 0.19 54.42
CA ALA A 816 107.54 0.10 53.78
C ALA A 816 108.14 1.49 53.50
N VAL A 817 107.35 2.44 52.99
CA VAL A 817 107.78 3.84 52.79
C VAL A 817 108.13 4.52 54.12
N SER A 818 107.27 4.37 55.13
CA SER A 818 107.51 4.97 56.45
C SER A 818 108.79 4.44 57.11
N GLU A 819 109.03 3.13 57.02
CA GLU A 819 110.27 2.52 57.50
C GLU A 819 111.49 3.02 56.71
N ALA A 820 111.36 3.14 55.40
CA ALA A 820 112.44 3.58 54.53
C ALA A 820 112.86 5.04 54.83
N ARG A 821 111.90 5.93 55.09
CA ARG A 821 112.17 7.33 55.44
C ARG A 821 112.79 7.53 56.82
N ALA A 822 112.68 6.54 57.71
CA ALA A 822 113.25 6.59 59.05
C ALA A 822 114.74 6.19 59.12
N LEU A 823 115.36 5.73 58.02
CA LEU A 823 116.78 5.36 58.02
C LEU A 823 117.70 6.59 58.08
N ASP A 824 118.72 6.51 58.93
CA ASP A 824 119.87 7.42 58.90
C ASP A 824 120.83 6.99 57.79
N LEU A 825 120.97 7.85 56.78
CA LEU A 825 121.73 7.56 55.57
C LEU A 825 123.17 8.13 55.62
N SER A 826 123.55 8.82 56.70
CA SER A 826 124.85 9.52 56.82
C SER A 826 126.08 8.60 56.80
N GLY A 827 125.89 7.31 57.11
CA GLY A 827 126.94 6.29 57.10
C GLY A 827 127.17 5.62 55.74
N TYR A 828 126.39 5.96 54.70
CA TYR A 828 126.35 5.27 53.42
C TYR A 828 126.84 6.13 52.25
N THR A 829 127.30 5.49 51.17
CA THR A 829 127.80 6.17 49.96
C THR A 829 126.70 6.91 49.21
N LEU A 830 127.04 8.07 48.65
CA LEU A 830 126.11 8.97 47.97
C LEU A 830 125.28 8.27 46.86
N GLN A 831 125.93 7.43 46.06
CA GLN A 831 125.29 6.72 44.94
C GLN A 831 124.24 5.70 45.39
N SER A 832 124.50 4.96 46.48
CA SER A 832 123.53 3.99 47.02
C SER A 832 122.31 4.67 47.67
N VAL A 833 122.50 5.88 48.23
CA VAL A 833 121.45 6.70 48.84
C VAL A 833 120.53 7.32 47.79
N GLU A 834 121.06 7.77 46.65
CA GLU A 834 120.24 8.33 45.55
C GLU A 834 119.26 7.29 44.97
N ALA A 835 119.73 6.06 44.70
CA ALA A 835 118.87 4.99 44.17
C ALA A 835 117.77 4.58 45.17
N PHE A 836 118.11 4.50 46.47
CA PHE A 836 117.15 4.26 47.54
C PHE A 836 116.07 5.35 47.62
N ASN A 837 116.47 6.62 47.60
CA ASN A 837 115.53 7.74 47.64
C ASN A 837 114.59 7.77 46.42
N SER A 838 115.04 7.34 45.23
CA SER A 838 114.20 7.24 44.03
C SER A 838 113.11 6.17 44.17
N ALA A 839 113.46 4.97 44.64
CA ALA A 839 112.49 3.89 44.86
C ALA A 839 111.45 4.27 45.93
N VAL A 840 111.87 4.96 46.99
CA VAL A 840 110.95 5.47 48.01
C VAL A 840 110.05 6.58 47.44
N ALA A 841 110.56 7.46 46.59
CA ALA A 841 109.77 8.51 45.95
C ALA A 841 108.70 7.94 44.99
N GLU A 842 109.01 6.89 44.23
CA GLU A 842 108.03 6.21 43.36
C GLU A 842 106.95 5.48 44.18
N ALA A 843 107.34 4.81 45.26
CA ALA A 843 106.40 4.19 46.19
C ALA A 843 105.51 5.23 46.91
N GLU A 844 106.04 6.42 47.23
CA GLU A 844 105.26 7.54 47.76
C GLU A 844 104.22 8.05 46.74
N GLN A 845 104.58 8.12 45.45
CA GLN A 845 103.63 8.49 44.40
C GLN A 845 102.50 7.47 44.29
N LEU A 846 102.82 6.17 44.29
CA LEU A 846 101.83 5.10 44.28
C LEU A 846 100.97 5.10 45.56
N LEU A 847 101.57 5.38 46.72
CA LEU A 847 100.86 5.48 47.98
C LEU A 847 99.84 6.63 47.97
N ALA A 848 100.22 7.78 47.42
CA ALA A 848 99.37 8.96 47.29
C ALA A 848 98.25 8.84 46.23
N ASP A 849 98.33 7.88 45.30
CA ASP A 849 97.37 7.74 44.20
C ASP A 849 96.02 7.15 44.65
N SER A 850 95.06 7.98 45.04
CA SER A 850 93.72 7.55 45.46
C SER A 850 92.90 6.81 44.39
N ALA A 851 93.34 6.75 43.14
CA ALA A 851 92.63 6.09 42.05
C ALA A 851 92.94 4.58 41.92
N LEU A 852 93.95 4.08 42.63
CA LEU A 852 94.32 2.66 42.59
C LEU A 852 93.22 1.79 43.19
N SER A 853 92.73 0.85 42.39
CA SER A 853 91.69 -0.09 42.78
C SER A 853 92.27 -1.45 43.18
N VAL A 854 91.44 -2.36 43.67
CA VAL A 854 91.83 -3.76 43.88
C VAL A 854 92.42 -4.41 42.62
N ASP A 855 92.06 -3.95 41.42
CA ASP A 855 92.63 -4.42 40.16
C ASP A 855 94.09 -3.95 39.95
N ASP A 856 94.53 -2.91 40.68
CA ASP A 856 95.90 -2.39 40.67
C ASP A 856 96.76 -2.94 41.81
N GLN A 857 96.25 -3.89 42.61
CA GLN A 857 96.92 -4.37 43.82
C GLN A 857 98.34 -4.91 43.54
N ASP A 858 98.53 -5.63 42.44
CA ASP A 858 99.85 -6.15 42.04
C ASP A 858 100.89 -5.03 41.86
N ARG A 859 100.47 -3.85 41.40
CA ARG A 859 101.35 -2.68 41.25
C ARG A 859 101.72 -2.08 42.61
N VAL A 860 100.77 -2.05 43.55
CA VAL A 860 100.98 -1.59 44.92
C VAL A 860 101.95 -2.54 45.64
N ASP A 861 101.75 -3.85 45.51
CA ASP A 861 102.58 -4.87 46.14
C ASP A 861 104.01 -4.86 45.57
N ALA A 862 104.17 -4.72 44.24
CA ALA A 862 105.49 -4.60 43.62
C ALA A 862 106.28 -3.38 44.11
N ALA A 863 105.61 -2.26 44.43
CA ALA A 863 106.26 -1.08 44.99
C ALA A 863 106.75 -1.30 46.43
N VAL A 864 106.07 -2.14 47.23
CA VAL A 864 106.53 -2.56 48.57
C VAL A 864 107.86 -3.30 48.45
N GLU A 865 107.93 -4.24 47.50
CA GLU A 865 109.12 -5.04 47.24
C GLU A 865 110.28 -4.17 46.76
N ALA A 866 110.02 -3.22 45.85
CA ALA A 866 111.02 -2.31 45.32
C ALA A 866 111.68 -1.43 46.40
N VAL A 867 110.89 -0.88 47.34
CA VAL A 867 111.42 -0.11 48.48
C VAL A 867 112.28 -0.97 49.39
N SER A 868 111.83 -2.19 49.67
CA SER A 868 112.55 -3.15 50.53
C SER A 868 113.88 -3.56 49.90
N ALA A 869 113.90 -3.84 48.60
CA ALA A 869 115.11 -4.18 47.85
C ALA A 869 116.10 -3.01 47.82
N ALA A 870 115.62 -1.78 47.58
CA ALA A 870 116.47 -0.60 47.55
C ALA A 870 117.09 -0.30 48.93
N LYS A 871 116.37 -0.54 50.03
CA LYS A 871 116.87 -0.43 51.42
C LYS A 871 118.04 -1.39 51.67
N ALA A 872 117.94 -2.61 51.18
CA ALA A 872 118.99 -3.64 51.33
C ALA A 872 120.27 -3.32 50.54
N ALA A 873 120.20 -2.45 49.53
CA ALA A 873 121.30 -2.13 48.63
C ALA A 873 122.21 -0.96 49.08
N LEU A 874 122.02 -0.41 50.29
CA LEU A 874 122.83 0.68 50.86
C LEU A 874 124.28 0.23 51.23
N VAL A 875 125.32 1.02 50.90
CA VAL A 875 126.76 0.66 51.09
C VAL A 875 127.54 1.61 52.06
N PRO A 876 128.27 1.14 53.11
CA PRO A 876 128.89 1.99 54.18
C PRO A 876 130.35 2.50 53.99
N ILE A 877 130.83 3.48 54.81
CA ILE A 877 132.16 4.19 54.73
C ILE A 877 133.14 3.82 55.92
N SER A 878 134.49 3.65 55.75
CA SER A 878 135.47 3.34 56.86
C SER A 878 136.85 4.08 56.81
N SER A 879 137.59 4.26 57.95
CA SER A 879 138.78 5.17 58.11
C SER A 879 140.06 4.63 58.82
N SER A 880 141.23 4.57 58.14
CA SER A 880 142.64 4.78 58.62
C SER A 880 143.72 4.67 57.49
N SER A 881 144.67 5.62 57.35
CA SER A 881 145.78 5.75 56.33
C SER A 881 146.98 4.75 56.52
N PRO A 882 148.14 4.71 55.76
CA PRO A 882 148.72 5.60 54.70
C PRO A 882 149.59 4.98 53.53
N LYS A 883 149.90 5.78 52.48
CA LYS A 883 151.18 5.94 51.69
C LYS A 883 150.98 6.23 50.18
N THR A 884 151.74 7.21 49.71
CA THR A 884 152.11 7.75 48.36
C THR A 884 152.49 6.71 47.28
N PRO A 885 152.80 7.08 46.00
CA PRO A 885 152.65 8.36 45.24
C PRO A 885 152.14 8.16 43.77
N GLU A 886 152.19 9.24 42.97
CA GLU A 886 152.15 9.30 41.49
C GLU A 886 150.77 9.05 40.83
N THR A 887 150.35 9.70 39.75
CA THR A 887 150.87 10.75 38.88
C THR A 887 149.66 11.36 38.14
N THR A 888 149.82 12.61 37.71
CA THR A 888 149.24 13.24 36.51
C THR A 888 148.43 12.34 35.55
N LEU A 889 147.27 12.81 35.08
CA LEU A 889 147.11 13.31 33.70
C LEU A 889 145.67 13.76 33.39
N THR A 890 145.64 14.82 32.60
CA THR A 890 144.57 15.47 31.85
C THR A 890 144.09 14.67 30.62
N PHE A 891 143.03 15.18 29.99
CA PHE A 891 142.43 14.86 28.67
C PHE A 891 141.48 13.65 28.65
N ASP A 892 140.20 13.79 28.29
CA ASP A 892 139.57 14.19 27.01
C ASP A 892 139.33 12.98 26.08
N TYR A 893 138.27 13.12 25.29
CA TYR A 893 137.91 12.30 24.13
C TYR A 893 137.29 10.90 24.33
N THR A 894 136.00 10.85 24.00
CA THR A 894 135.37 10.00 22.97
C THR A 894 135.60 8.49 22.96
N GLY A 895 134.47 7.81 22.78
CA GLY A 895 134.31 6.94 21.61
C GLY A 895 134.28 5.44 21.89
N ASP A 896 133.07 4.89 21.67
CA ASP A 896 132.81 3.63 20.98
C ASP A 896 133.39 2.33 21.58
N LYS A 897 132.67 1.20 21.67
CA LYS A 897 131.63 0.66 20.80
C LYS A 897 131.04 -0.63 21.42
N ALA A 898 129.79 -0.91 21.02
CA ALA A 898 129.17 -2.23 20.82
C ALA A 898 128.87 -3.09 22.09
N ALA A 899 127.69 -3.72 22.28
CA ALA A 899 126.55 -3.97 21.40
C ALA A 899 125.27 -4.35 22.21
N THR A 900 124.11 -4.22 21.53
CA THR A 900 122.77 -4.84 21.75
C THR A 900 121.93 -4.33 22.96
N ALA A 901 120.65 -3.94 22.87
CA ALA A 901 119.64 -4.01 21.81
C ALA A 901 118.56 -2.89 21.93
N SER A 902 118.10 -2.43 20.76
CA SER A 902 116.82 -1.82 20.38
C SER A 902 116.22 -0.60 21.13
N SER A 903 116.30 0.59 20.51
CA SER A 903 115.27 1.63 20.65
C SER A 903 115.20 2.61 19.45
N SER A 904 113.97 3.04 19.17
CA SER A 904 113.47 4.20 18.40
C SER A 904 113.49 4.24 16.86
N SER A 905 112.26 4.17 16.33
CA SER A 905 111.62 4.92 15.23
C SER A 905 112.11 4.77 13.77
N PRO A 906 111.13 4.61 12.86
CA PRO A 906 111.02 5.56 11.75
C PRO A 906 109.60 6.09 11.52
N ARG A 907 109.55 7.29 10.93
CA ARG A 907 108.42 7.86 10.18
C ARG A 907 108.15 7.03 8.91
N THR A 908 106.87 6.96 8.52
CA THR A 908 106.22 7.16 7.20
C THR A 908 104.83 6.51 7.30
N GLY A 909 103.73 6.97 6.71
CA GLY A 909 103.43 8.06 5.80
C GLY A 909 101.95 7.91 5.39
N ASP A 910 101.29 9.05 5.24
CA ASP A 910 100.17 9.39 4.35
C ASP A 910 99.28 8.30 3.74
N SER A 911 97.95 8.52 3.77
CA SER A 911 97.24 9.15 2.64
C SER A 911 95.73 9.31 2.89
N ALA A 912 95.27 10.57 2.76
CA ALA A 912 94.12 11.04 1.96
C ALA A 912 92.75 10.29 2.04
N ALA A 913 91.57 10.91 2.05
CA ALA A 913 91.14 12.26 1.70
C ALA A 913 89.75 12.52 2.32
N LEU A 914 89.45 13.82 2.51
CA LEU A 914 88.11 14.44 2.52
C LEU A 914 87.31 14.04 1.25
N PRO A 915 85.99 14.32 1.08
CA PRO A 915 85.25 15.42 1.71
C PRO A 915 83.71 15.28 1.91
N LEU A 916 83.13 16.36 2.47
CA LEU A 916 81.83 17.00 2.17
C LEU A 916 80.53 16.19 2.45
N ALA A 917 79.65 16.70 3.33
CA ALA A 917 78.53 17.64 3.02
C ALA A 917 77.29 16.89 2.47
N VAL A 918 76.02 17.28 2.60
CA VAL A 918 75.24 18.40 3.14
C VAL A 918 73.77 18.12 2.67
N LEU A 919 72.78 18.80 3.28
CA LEU A 919 71.39 19.04 2.81
C LEU A 919 70.46 17.81 2.75
N ALA A 920 69.32 17.73 3.44
CA ALA A 920 68.19 18.63 3.68
C ALA A 920 67.28 18.90 2.47
N GLY A 921 65.97 18.83 2.76
CA GLY A 921 64.86 19.31 1.92
C GLY A 921 64.43 18.32 0.83
N LEU A 922 63.20 18.30 0.35
CA LEU A 922 61.96 19.03 0.66
C LEU A 922 60.91 18.47 -0.33
N ALA A 923 59.64 18.74 -0.04
CA ALA A 923 58.54 18.92 -1.00
C ALA A 923 57.91 17.69 -1.69
N ALA A 924 56.69 17.39 -1.22
CA ALA A 924 55.41 17.54 -1.93
C ALA A 924 55.36 17.42 -3.46
N LEU A 925 54.39 16.62 -3.94
CA LEU A 925 53.40 16.89 -5.01
C LEU A 925 52.66 15.56 -5.29
N ALA A 926 51.40 15.41 -4.87
CA ALA A 926 50.19 15.66 -5.67
C ALA A 926 50.12 14.87 -6.99
N VAL A 927 49.10 14.03 -7.14
CA VAL A 927 47.96 14.21 -8.06
C VAL A 927 47.10 12.93 -8.16
N ALA A 928 45.80 13.18 -8.25
CA ALA A 928 44.65 12.31 -8.43
C ALA A 928 44.77 11.15 -9.45
N ALA A 929 43.98 10.08 -9.26
CA ALA A 929 42.68 9.92 -9.91
C ALA A 929 42.16 8.46 -9.95
N HIS A 930 40.83 8.37 -9.86
CA HIS A 930 39.94 7.38 -10.50
C HIS A 930 39.65 6.01 -9.84
N ARG A 931 38.36 5.89 -9.41
CA ARG A 931 37.32 4.88 -9.78
C ARG A 931 37.80 3.42 -9.92
N LYS A 932 37.13 2.39 -9.38
CA LYS A 932 35.68 2.12 -9.34
C LYS A 932 35.43 0.78 -8.60
N SER A 933 34.25 0.66 -7.98
CA SER A 933 33.32 -0.49 -8.05
C SER A 933 33.56 -1.79 -7.24
N ARG A 934 32.56 -2.05 -6.36
CA ARG A 934 31.85 -3.33 -6.06
C ARG A 934 32.67 -4.38 -5.26
N ARG A 935 32.12 -5.15 -4.32
CA ARG A 935 30.74 -5.68 -4.12
C ARG A 935 30.68 -6.43 -2.77
N SER A 936 29.48 -6.48 -2.16
CA SER A 936 28.92 -7.54 -1.29
C SER A 936 29.69 -7.91 0.00
N LYS A 937 29.07 -7.92 1.18
CA LYS A 937 27.73 -8.38 1.55
C LYS A 937 27.11 -7.50 2.63
#